data_AF-A0A2E0HU29-F1
#
_entry.id   AF-A0A2E0HU29-F1
#
_cell.length_a   1.000
_cell.length_b   1.000
_cell.length_c   1.000
_cell.angle_alpha   90.00
_cell.angle_beta   90.00
_cell.angle_gamma   90.00
#
_symmetry.space_group_name_H-M   'P 1'
#
loop_
_entity.id
_entity.type
_entity.pdbx_description
1 polymer ?
#
loop_
_entity_poly.entity_id
_entity_poly.type
_entity_poly.pdbx_seq_one_letter_code
_entity_poly.pdbx_strand_id
1 'polypeptide(L)'
;NGFFSFDYGNTSGYPYSTYAFGSGQDFPPTIGIDNPYLTQNSVDILNSYGLSSFHVSKSQVDLLQKGDGGYTIENNNSVSMYSVGVEGSFDLDDQTFNYSAGYSIGNTEIYSDAPGVIGARYAAALDVGINPATGEIDCRMNYDPDRDPALYDYSPFAPGYFTGGTLYGPSILGAVGDCAPLNIMGRGAPSEAARNYVGTNLRTNAFIEQEVTFANLSGDLFEMPAGAVKAALGFEARVEQGDYNASAIQNLGLTRSAPRPSLGGGYEVDADYYEVSVPLMGGDWTLPGVVSMVLDFSARTIDNSIAGAYDVEATSLNWRVMDDLAIRVSEQTAIKAPDLGDLFLPQITTFSTAADPCDYRYREVGRNPEVRQANCDAEGIPADFVSLVVNATASGVTGGNPNLINETADTKSTGIVYQPSWWGDVFFGSLNLAADYIEIELNDYVTSFSLTQNMEACYDYETYPNSQFCDSFTRDADFEVVDFATGLINAGLIDFATYVYKADFAFDVSEMASWVSRENVAMDLGSMAVRWRATQEDFFASADSGAAEDLSSATGQFGNDEWFYDTSVEWAKGNWYVWVQGNSRSGGVIDINRQFDDEYLGYDGNPIFEFDGYTTYNGGVGYTVNDDTTVRVNFYNLMDYDGFEDDVFTPEADLLFVGRQVNASVNVRF
;
A
#
# COMPACT_ATOMS: atom_id res chain seq x y z
N ASN A 1 -33.16 36.07 2.76
CA ASN A 1 -31.80 35.63 2.39
C ASN A 1 -31.31 34.62 3.41
N GLY A 2 -31.76 33.37 3.26
CA GLY A 2 -31.22 32.26 4.04
C GLY A 2 -30.16 31.58 3.19
N PHE A 3 -28.90 31.67 3.60
CA PHE A 3 -27.88 30.75 3.13
C PHE A 3 -27.86 29.59 4.14
N PHE A 4 -28.52 28.50 3.77
CA PHE A 4 -28.28 27.19 4.34
C PHE A 4 -27.37 26.46 3.36
N SER A 5 -26.14 26.14 3.76
CA SER A 5 -25.37 25.07 3.12
C SER A 5 -25.29 23.92 4.12
N PHE A 6 -25.86 22.78 3.75
CA PHE A 6 -25.51 21.50 4.36
C PHE A 6 -24.33 20.93 3.57
N ASP A 7 -23.28 20.53 4.27
CA ASP A 7 -22.28 19.62 3.74
C ASP A 7 -22.60 18.22 4.31
N TYR A 8 -22.77 17.24 3.43
CA TYR A 8 -22.93 15.83 3.80
C TYR A 8 -21.52 15.23 3.91
N GLY A 9 -20.82 15.56 4.98
CA GLY A 9 -19.51 14.96 5.27
C GLY A 9 -19.65 13.67 6.06
N ASN A 10 -20.08 12.57 5.44
CA ASN A 10 -20.11 11.25 6.11
C ASN A 10 -18.71 10.62 6.27
N THR A 11 -17.64 11.30 5.87
CA THR A 11 -16.26 10.77 5.93
C THR A 11 -15.20 11.77 6.41
N SER A 12 -15.55 13.03 6.66
CA SER A 12 -14.62 13.98 7.28
C SER A 12 -15.14 14.38 8.66
N GLY A 13 -14.34 14.16 9.70
CA GLY A 13 -14.65 14.60 11.07
C GLY A 13 -14.68 16.13 11.26
N TYR A 14 -14.71 16.91 10.17
CA TYR A 14 -14.53 18.36 10.17
C TYR A 14 -15.61 19.09 9.34
N PRO A 15 -16.91 18.90 9.61
CA PRO A 15 -17.98 19.36 8.72
C PRO A 15 -18.05 20.88 8.51
N TYR A 16 -17.30 21.68 9.30
CA TYR A 16 -17.40 23.14 9.30
C TYR A 16 -16.08 23.89 9.42
N SER A 17 -14.92 23.26 9.19
CA SER A 17 -13.61 23.91 9.30
C SER A 17 -12.60 23.37 8.28
N THR A 18 -11.56 24.13 7.95
CA THR A 18 -10.46 23.59 7.13
C THR A 18 -9.75 22.47 7.89
N TYR A 19 -9.08 21.59 7.16
CA TYR A 19 -8.14 20.63 7.70
C TYR A 19 -7.02 21.22 8.57
N ALA A 20 -6.84 22.54 8.71
CA ALA A 20 -5.76 23.13 9.49
C ALA A 20 -6.01 23.10 11.01
N PHE A 21 -7.23 22.76 11.43
CA PHE A 21 -7.67 22.75 12.82
C PHE A 21 -7.63 21.36 13.44
N GLY A 22 -7.27 21.31 14.71
CA GLY A 22 -7.25 20.08 15.53
C GLY A 22 -8.46 20.00 16.44
N SER A 23 -8.53 18.91 17.21
CA SER A 23 -9.60 18.71 18.20
C SER A 23 -9.74 19.92 19.13
N GLY A 24 -10.97 20.41 19.27
CA GLY A 24 -11.33 21.58 20.08
C GLY A 24 -11.29 22.91 19.31
N GLN A 25 -10.72 22.95 18.11
CA GLN A 25 -10.67 24.13 17.23
C GLN A 25 -11.49 23.94 15.94
N ASP A 26 -11.85 22.70 15.64
CA ASP A 26 -12.66 22.22 14.54
C ASP A 26 -14.17 22.45 14.73
N PHE A 27 -14.58 22.82 15.95
CA PHE A 27 -15.97 23.12 16.28
C PHE A 27 -16.34 24.60 16.04
N PRO A 28 -17.62 24.91 15.77
CA PRO A 28 -18.08 26.29 15.61
C PRO A 28 -17.81 27.14 16.87
N PRO A 29 -17.01 28.23 16.79
CA PRO A 29 -16.81 29.10 17.95
C PRO A 29 -18.10 29.81 18.36
N THR A 30 -18.29 29.95 19.67
CA THR A 30 -19.35 30.79 20.25
C THR A 30 -18.92 32.25 20.25
N ILE A 31 -19.72 33.12 19.63
CA ILE A 31 -19.49 34.55 19.55
C ILE A 31 -20.56 35.30 20.36
N GLY A 32 -20.12 36.19 21.23
CA GLY A 32 -21.01 37.08 22.00
C GLY A 32 -21.69 38.13 21.11
N ILE A 33 -22.89 38.56 21.50
CA ILE A 33 -23.59 39.66 20.81
C ILE A 33 -22.90 41.02 20.98
N ASP A 34 -21.93 41.11 21.88
CA ASP A 34 -21.06 42.27 22.09
C ASP A 34 -19.84 42.30 21.15
N ASN A 35 -19.70 41.31 20.26
CA ASN A 35 -18.60 41.28 19.29
C ASN A 35 -18.67 42.50 18.35
N PRO A 36 -17.60 43.31 18.27
CA PRO A 36 -17.62 44.58 17.53
C PRO A 36 -17.66 44.43 16.00
N TYR A 37 -17.52 43.22 15.45
CA TYR A 37 -17.76 42.97 14.02
C TYR A 37 -19.25 42.85 13.66
N LEU A 38 -20.14 42.80 14.65
CA LEU A 38 -21.58 42.77 14.42
C LEU A 38 -22.13 44.14 14.08
N THR A 39 -23.04 44.18 13.10
CA THR A 39 -23.83 45.38 12.83
C THR A 39 -24.88 45.59 13.93
N GLN A 40 -25.26 46.83 14.20
CA GLN A 40 -26.33 47.13 15.17
C GLN A 40 -27.62 46.38 14.86
N ASN A 41 -27.96 46.24 13.57
CA ASN A 41 -29.13 45.47 13.14
C ASN A 41 -29.02 43.97 13.51
N SER A 42 -27.84 43.37 13.38
CA SER A 42 -27.60 41.98 13.81
C SER A 42 -27.79 41.83 15.33
N VAL A 43 -27.27 42.79 16.10
CA VAL A 43 -27.40 42.83 17.56
C VAL A 43 -28.88 42.98 17.97
N ASP A 44 -29.62 43.89 17.34
CA ASP A 44 -31.05 44.11 17.61
C ASP A 44 -31.88 42.85 17.32
N ILE A 45 -31.57 42.13 16.24
CA ILE A 45 -32.20 40.84 15.91
C ILE A 45 -31.91 39.82 17.00
N LEU A 46 -30.64 39.62 17.38
CA LEU A 46 -30.26 38.64 18.40
C LEU A 46 -30.92 38.94 19.76
N ASN A 47 -30.95 40.22 20.15
CA ASN A 47 -31.66 40.70 21.33
C ASN A 47 -33.17 40.43 21.27
N SER A 48 -33.80 40.58 20.10
CA SER A 48 -35.23 40.29 19.95
C SER A 48 -35.59 38.82 20.17
N TYR A 49 -34.63 37.91 19.99
CA TYR A 49 -34.75 36.49 20.30
C TYR A 49 -34.26 36.12 21.71
N GLY A 50 -33.80 37.08 22.51
CA GLY A 50 -33.28 36.85 23.86
C GLY A 50 -31.93 36.12 23.89
N LEU A 51 -31.15 36.19 22.81
CA LEU A 51 -29.85 35.53 22.69
C LEU A 51 -28.73 36.43 23.21
N SER A 52 -27.80 35.86 24.00
CA SER A 52 -26.57 36.54 24.45
C SER A 52 -25.33 36.15 23.63
N SER A 53 -25.42 35.09 22.83
CA SER A 53 -24.36 34.59 21.95
C SER A 53 -24.94 33.71 20.84
N PHE A 54 -24.12 33.37 19.85
CA PHE A 54 -24.46 32.47 18.74
C PHE A 54 -23.21 31.73 18.26
N HIS A 55 -23.39 30.62 17.53
CA HIS A 55 -22.28 29.86 16.95
C HIS A 55 -22.01 30.28 15.51
N VAL A 56 -20.74 30.36 15.11
CA VAL A 56 -20.35 30.64 13.72
C VAL A 56 -19.68 29.41 13.11
N SER A 57 -20.35 28.80 12.13
CA SER A 57 -19.77 27.73 11.31
C SER A 57 -19.29 28.29 9.98
N LYS A 58 -18.01 28.10 9.64
CA LYS A 58 -17.42 28.56 8.38
C LYS A 58 -16.23 27.67 8.03
N SER A 59 -16.12 27.24 6.78
CA SER A 59 -15.01 26.39 6.32
C SER A 59 -13.61 26.98 6.50
N GLN A 60 -13.45 28.26 6.88
CA GLN A 60 -12.18 28.96 7.16
C GLN A 60 -11.09 28.89 6.07
N VAL A 61 -11.47 28.62 4.83
CA VAL A 61 -10.54 28.49 3.69
C VAL A 61 -9.69 29.73 3.40
N ASP A 62 -10.06 30.88 3.94
CA ASP A 62 -9.43 32.18 3.78
C ASP A 62 -8.47 32.57 4.93
N LEU A 63 -8.20 31.68 5.89
CA LEU A 63 -7.28 31.95 7.00
C LEU A 63 -5.80 31.78 6.66
N LEU A 64 -5.47 30.95 5.68
CA LEU A 64 -4.07 30.59 5.38
C LEU A 64 -3.43 31.54 4.36
N GLN A 65 -2.12 31.43 4.18
CA GLN A 65 -1.25 32.40 3.51
C GLN A 65 -1.78 32.86 2.13
N LYS A 66 -2.35 31.97 1.32
CA LYS A 66 -2.87 32.31 -0.02
C LYS A 66 -4.29 32.88 -0.04
N GLY A 67 -5.04 32.77 1.07
CA GLY A 67 -6.38 33.38 1.22
C GLY A 67 -7.43 32.92 0.19
N ASP A 68 -7.12 31.92 -0.62
CA ASP A 68 -7.91 31.44 -1.75
C ASP A 68 -8.59 30.08 -1.48
N GLY A 69 -8.23 29.41 -0.38
CA GLY A 69 -8.68 28.06 -0.05
C GLY A 69 -7.84 26.94 -0.66
N GLY A 70 -6.76 27.28 -1.38
CA GLY A 70 -5.81 26.31 -1.89
C GLY A 70 -4.89 25.82 -0.78
N TYR A 71 -4.84 24.50 -0.59
CA TYR A 71 -3.70 23.83 0.02
C TYR A 71 -2.47 24.20 -0.79
N THR A 72 -1.50 24.88 -0.19
CA THR A 72 -0.16 24.85 -0.79
C THR A 72 0.72 24.12 0.18
N ILE A 73 0.60 22.80 0.14
CA ILE A 73 1.69 21.95 0.61
C ILE A 73 2.70 21.99 -0.53
N GLU A 74 3.84 22.61 -0.27
CA GLU A 74 4.95 22.62 -1.21
C GLU A 74 5.86 21.44 -0.86
N ASN A 75 5.80 20.40 -1.70
CA ASN A 75 6.69 19.26 -1.61
C ASN A 75 7.72 19.39 -2.73
N ASN A 76 8.98 19.64 -2.35
CA ASN A 76 10.11 19.63 -3.26
C ASN A 76 10.88 18.33 -3.03
N ASN A 77 10.91 17.48 -4.07
CA ASN A 77 11.70 16.26 -4.08
C ASN A 77 12.91 16.45 -5.00
N SER A 78 14.11 16.26 -4.46
CA SER A 78 15.34 16.23 -5.23
C SER A 78 16.01 14.87 -5.11
N VAL A 79 16.25 14.24 -6.27
CA VAL A 79 16.93 12.95 -6.38
C VAL A 79 18.24 13.14 -7.12
N SER A 80 19.31 12.56 -6.60
CA SER A 80 20.61 12.49 -7.27
C SER A 80 21.17 11.08 -7.20
N MET A 81 21.84 10.64 -8.25
CA MET A 81 22.48 9.33 -8.31
C MET A 81 23.83 9.48 -9.00
N TYR A 82 24.87 8.91 -8.39
CA TYR A 82 26.20 8.84 -8.94
C TYR A 82 26.63 7.38 -8.96
N SER A 83 27.16 6.91 -10.08
CA SER A 83 27.72 5.57 -10.19
C SER A 83 29.03 5.58 -10.96
N VAL A 84 29.94 4.72 -10.54
CA VAL A 84 31.20 4.45 -11.21
C VAL A 84 31.44 2.95 -11.18
N GLY A 85 31.92 2.41 -12.29
CA GLY A 85 32.19 0.98 -12.41
C GLY A 85 33.30 0.69 -13.41
N VAL A 86 33.84 -0.50 -13.29
CA VAL A 86 34.77 -1.11 -14.24
C VAL A 86 34.21 -2.46 -14.66
N GLU A 87 34.36 -2.78 -15.93
CA GLU A 87 34.02 -4.07 -16.51
C GLU A 87 35.15 -4.51 -17.43
N GLY A 88 35.33 -5.82 -17.57
CA GLY A 88 36.34 -6.37 -18.45
C GLY A 88 36.34 -7.89 -18.46
N SER A 89 37.33 -8.44 -19.13
CA SER A 89 37.57 -9.88 -19.18
C SER A 89 39.07 -10.18 -19.15
N PHE A 90 39.41 -11.40 -18.71
CA PHE A 90 40.76 -11.94 -18.79
C PHE A 90 40.70 -13.44 -19.10
N ASP A 91 41.75 -13.95 -19.74
CA ASP A 91 41.86 -15.37 -20.04
C ASP A 91 42.71 -16.07 -18.97
N LEU A 92 42.25 -17.23 -18.52
CA LEU A 92 43.00 -18.15 -17.65
C LEU A 92 42.95 -19.54 -18.29
N ASP A 93 44.12 -20.03 -18.71
CA ASP A 93 44.24 -21.20 -19.60
C ASP A 93 43.44 -21.03 -20.90
N ASP A 94 42.53 -21.95 -21.22
CA ASP A 94 41.68 -21.90 -22.42
C ASP A 94 40.31 -21.23 -22.15
N GLN A 95 40.11 -20.66 -20.95
CA GLN A 95 38.82 -20.11 -20.52
C GLN A 95 38.88 -18.58 -20.37
N THR A 96 37.81 -17.89 -20.76
CA THR A 96 37.64 -16.46 -20.57
C THR A 96 36.74 -16.18 -19.36
N PHE A 97 37.22 -15.36 -18.44
CA PHE A 97 36.49 -14.89 -17.27
C PHE A 97 36.12 -13.41 -17.46
N ASN A 98 34.87 -13.09 -17.16
CA ASN A 98 34.35 -11.74 -17.17
C ASN A 98 34.26 -11.22 -15.74
N TYR A 99 34.61 -9.96 -15.51
CA TYR A 99 34.48 -9.32 -14.22
C TYR A 99 33.81 -7.96 -14.33
N SER A 100 33.10 -7.58 -13.27
CA SER A 100 32.63 -6.22 -13.07
C SER A 100 32.77 -5.85 -11.60
N ALA A 101 33.02 -4.57 -11.34
CA ALA A 101 32.99 -4.02 -9.99
C ALA A 101 32.57 -2.57 -10.05
N GLY A 102 31.85 -2.11 -9.04
CA GLY A 102 31.33 -0.75 -9.05
C GLY A 102 30.91 -0.25 -7.69
N TYR A 103 30.64 1.05 -7.68
CA TYR A 103 30.09 1.78 -6.55
C TYR A 103 29.01 2.73 -7.07
N SER A 104 27.89 2.80 -6.37
CA SER A 104 26.88 3.82 -6.59
C SER A 104 26.35 4.39 -5.30
N ILE A 105 26.04 5.67 -5.33
CA ILE A 105 25.36 6.39 -4.25
C ILE A 105 24.15 7.13 -4.80
N GLY A 106 22.99 6.91 -4.19
CA GLY A 106 21.73 7.56 -4.49
C GLY A 106 21.23 8.33 -3.29
N ASN A 107 20.79 9.57 -3.50
CA ASN A 107 20.28 10.46 -2.46
C ASN A 107 18.93 11.04 -2.86
N THR A 108 17.96 10.94 -1.97
CA THR A 108 16.64 11.56 -2.09
C THR A 108 16.40 12.48 -0.90
N GLU A 109 16.15 13.75 -1.17
CA GLU A 109 15.77 14.74 -0.16
C GLU A 109 14.37 15.28 -0.48
N ILE A 110 13.49 15.23 0.52
CA ILE A 110 12.11 15.68 0.44
C ILE A 110 11.90 16.78 1.46
N TYR A 111 11.78 18.00 0.96
CA TYR A 111 11.39 19.15 1.76
C TYR A 111 9.89 19.39 1.62
N SER A 112 9.18 19.43 2.74
CA SER A 112 7.75 19.76 2.80
C SER A 112 7.51 21.01 3.61
N ASP A 113 6.75 21.96 3.06
CA ASP A 113 6.23 23.13 3.75
C ASP A 113 4.71 23.11 3.69
N ALA A 114 4.07 22.98 4.86
CA ALA A 114 2.62 22.93 5.00
C ALA A 114 2.13 24.01 5.99
N PRO A 115 1.08 24.78 5.65
CA PRO A 115 0.52 25.76 6.57
C PRO A 115 -0.23 25.08 7.73
N GLY A 116 -0.25 25.72 8.89
CA GLY A 116 -0.99 25.30 10.08
C GLY A 116 -1.54 26.48 10.88
N VAL A 117 -2.44 26.19 11.81
CA VAL A 117 -3.02 27.20 12.72
C VAL A 117 -2.61 26.88 14.15
N ILE A 118 -2.17 27.90 14.88
CA ILE A 118 -1.88 27.80 16.31
C ILE A 118 -3.17 28.06 17.09
N GLY A 119 -3.66 27.04 17.79
CA GLY A 119 -4.96 27.05 18.47
C GLY A 119 -5.16 28.20 19.44
N ALA A 120 -4.20 28.37 20.35
CA ALA A 120 -4.24 29.42 21.35
C ALA A 120 -4.32 30.82 20.72
N ARG A 121 -3.56 31.05 19.64
CA ARG A 121 -3.58 32.32 18.91
C ARG A 121 -4.89 32.53 18.17
N TYR A 122 -5.46 31.47 17.58
CA TYR A 122 -6.79 31.53 16.98
C TYR A 122 -7.85 31.93 18.00
N ALA A 123 -7.86 31.31 19.18
CA ALA A 123 -8.80 31.65 20.25
C ALA A 123 -8.63 33.11 20.72
N ALA A 124 -7.40 33.56 20.96
CA ALA A 124 -7.11 34.94 21.35
C ALA A 124 -7.48 35.97 20.28
N ALA A 125 -7.26 35.64 19.01
CA ALA A 125 -7.63 36.52 17.91
C ALA A 125 -9.15 36.64 17.73
N LEU A 126 -9.93 35.65 18.18
CA LEU A 126 -11.40 35.70 18.19
C LEU A 126 -11.98 36.46 19.40
N ASP A 127 -11.26 36.53 20.52
CA ASP A 127 -11.66 37.30 21.70
C ASP A 127 -11.34 38.78 21.51
N VAL A 128 -12.26 39.48 20.84
CA VAL A 128 -12.11 40.87 20.45
C VAL A 128 -13.07 41.79 21.19
N GLY A 129 -12.68 43.05 21.33
CA GLY A 129 -13.51 44.13 21.86
C GLY A 129 -13.02 45.49 21.38
N ILE A 130 -13.64 46.57 21.86
CA ILE A 130 -13.16 47.93 21.60
C ILE A 130 -12.13 48.30 22.66
N ASN A 131 -10.89 48.52 22.23
CA ASN A 131 -9.83 48.95 23.13
C ASN A 131 -10.14 50.38 23.64
N PRO A 132 -10.28 50.59 24.96
CA PRO A 132 -10.70 51.88 25.50
C PRO A 132 -9.64 52.98 25.33
N ALA A 133 -8.37 52.62 25.10
CA ALA A 133 -7.29 53.57 24.89
C ALA A 133 -7.20 54.06 23.44
N THR A 134 -7.55 53.22 22.45
CA THR A 134 -7.43 53.53 21.02
C THR A 134 -8.77 53.79 20.34
N GLY A 135 -9.86 53.23 20.86
CA GLY A 135 -11.19 53.24 20.22
C GLY A 135 -11.33 52.29 19.04
N GLU A 136 -10.33 51.43 18.78
CA GLU A 136 -10.32 50.47 17.67
C GLU A 136 -10.70 49.06 18.14
N ILE A 137 -11.09 48.20 17.20
CA ILE A 137 -11.26 46.76 17.48
C ILE A 137 -9.89 46.16 17.73
N ASP A 138 -9.73 45.48 18.86
CA ASP A 138 -8.47 44.89 19.29
C ASP A 138 -8.72 43.56 20.03
N CYS A 139 -7.71 42.70 20.11
CA CYS A 139 -7.79 41.50 20.94
C CYS A 139 -7.86 41.91 22.42
N ARG A 140 -8.75 41.30 23.21
CA ARG A 140 -8.88 41.65 24.64
C ARG A 140 -7.59 41.43 25.40
N MET A 141 -6.81 40.40 25.08
CA MET A 141 -5.50 40.16 25.69
C MET A 141 -4.49 41.32 25.53
N ASN A 142 -4.71 42.23 24.58
CA ASN A 142 -3.83 43.38 24.36
C ASN A 142 -4.08 44.54 25.35
N TYR A 143 -5.25 44.60 25.99
CA TYR A 143 -5.64 45.75 26.81
C TYR A 143 -6.43 45.42 28.08
N ASP A 144 -6.95 44.19 28.21
CA ASP A 144 -7.69 43.72 29.38
C ASP A 144 -6.76 42.91 30.30
N PRO A 145 -6.40 43.44 31.49
CA PRO A 145 -5.50 42.76 32.42
C PRO A 145 -6.09 41.46 32.99
N ASP A 146 -7.41 41.25 32.90
CA ASP A 146 -8.05 40.00 33.32
C ASP A 146 -7.92 38.89 32.25
N ARG A 147 -7.38 39.21 31.07
CA ARG A 147 -7.11 38.29 29.95
C ARG A 147 -5.61 38.11 29.73
N ASP A 148 -4.89 37.76 30.80
CA ASP A 148 -3.43 37.62 30.83
C ASP A 148 -2.94 36.45 29.93
N PRO A 149 -2.06 36.70 28.94
CA PRO A 149 -1.49 35.67 28.10
C PRO A 149 -0.59 34.65 28.84
N ALA A 150 -0.19 34.93 30.09
CA ALA A 150 0.60 34.01 30.92
C ALA A 150 -0.22 32.87 31.56
N LEU A 151 -1.55 32.90 31.45
CA LEU A 151 -2.39 31.82 31.92
C LEU A 151 -2.36 30.65 30.91
N TYR A 152 -1.73 29.55 31.31
CA TYR A 152 -1.87 28.27 30.61
C TYR A 152 -3.36 27.90 30.59
N ASP A 153 -3.89 27.52 29.42
CA ASP A 153 -5.32 27.20 29.18
C ASP A 153 -6.25 28.39 28.87
N TYR A 154 -5.75 29.40 28.14
CA TYR A 154 -6.61 30.46 27.59
C TYR A 154 -7.66 29.87 26.63
N SER A 155 -8.86 29.64 27.14
CA SER A 155 -10.06 29.33 26.35
C SER A 155 -11.14 30.37 26.69
N PRO A 156 -11.40 31.36 25.83
CA PRO A 156 -12.45 32.35 26.07
C PRO A 156 -13.85 31.77 25.84
N PHE A 157 -13.95 30.52 25.38
CA PHE A 157 -15.19 29.83 25.06
C PHE A 157 -15.67 28.98 26.23
N ALA A 158 -16.96 29.03 26.54
CA ALA A 158 -17.54 28.11 27.52
C ALA A 158 -17.49 26.67 26.97
N PRO A 159 -17.14 25.66 27.79
CA PRO A 159 -17.24 24.26 27.37
C PRO A 159 -18.71 23.95 27.03
N GLY A 160 -18.94 23.51 25.80
CA GLY A 160 -20.27 23.19 25.28
C GLY A 160 -20.61 21.72 25.47
N TYR A 161 -21.89 21.38 25.27
CA TYR A 161 -22.38 19.98 25.33
C TYR A 161 -21.68 19.02 24.34
N PHE A 162 -20.99 19.57 23.33
CA PHE A 162 -20.27 18.86 22.27
C PHE A 162 -18.77 19.21 22.19
N THR A 163 -18.27 20.11 23.04
CA THR A 163 -16.88 20.63 22.94
C THR A 163 -16.14 20.44 24.25
N GLY A 164 -14.98 19.76 24.20
CA GLY A 164 -13.99 19.84 25.26
C GLY A 164 -13.51 21.28 25.44
N GLY A 165 -13.06 21.62 26.66
CA GLY A 165 -12.56 22.96 26.99
C GLY A 165 -11.10 23.22 26.59
N THR A 166 -10.40 22.20 26.08
CA THR A 166 -8.95 22.23 25.91
C THR A 166 -8.58 22.47 24.45
N LEU A 167 -7.83 23.53 24.17
CA LEU A 167 -7.19 23.74 22.88
C LEU A 167 -6.02 22.75 22.73
N TYR A 168 -5.84 22.21 21.52
CA TYR A 168 -4.67 21.39 21.22
C TYR A 168 -3.35 22.18 21.37
N GLY A 169 -2.40 21.63 22.11
CA GLY A 169 -1.05 22.19 22.30
C GLY A 169 -0.90 23.21 23.44
N PRO A 170 0.35 23.57 23.80
CA PRO A 170 0.61 24.61 24.80
C PRO A 170 0.17 26.00 24.32
N SER A 171 -0.24 26.85 25.28
CA SER A 171 -0.68 28.22 25.00
C SER A 171 0.52 29.12 24.63
N ILE A 172 0.73 29.37 23.34
CA ILE A 172 1.75 30.32 22.84
C ILE A 172 1.05 31.53 22.20
N LEU A 173 0.67 32.48 23.05
CA LEU A 173 -0.03 33.71 22.66
C LEU A 173 0.92 34.84 22.22
N GLY A 174 2.16 34.84 22.70
CA GLY A 174 3.08 35.98 22.51
C GLY A 174 2.94 37.03 23.62
N ALA A 175 3.51 38.21 23.41
CA ALA A 175 3.42 39.33 24.33
C ALA A 175 2.14 40.16 24.12
N VAL A 176 1.79 40.98 25.11
CA VAL A 176 0.73 41.99 24.99
C VAL A 176 1.05 42.90 23.79
N GLY A 177 0.12 42.98 22.83
CA GLY A 177 0.27 43.74 21.58
C GLY A 177 0.62 42.88 20.36
N ASP A 178 0.99 41.60 20.54
CA ASP A 178 1.29 40.70 19.41
C ASP A 178 0.02 40.18 18.72
N CYS A 179 -1.11 40.13 19.45
CA CYS A 179 -2.37 39.62 18.90
C CYS A 179 -2.99 40.60 17.90
N ALA A 180 -3.45 40.06 16.77
CA ALA A 180 -4.20 40.79 15.77
C ALA A 180 -5.66 40.28 15.70
N PRO A 181 -6.67 41.17 15.75
CA PRO A 181 -8.07 40.77 15.85
C PRO A 181 -8.56 40.08 14.57
N LEU A 182 -9.25 38.94 14.74
CA LEU A 182 -9.71 38.07 13.66
C LEU A 182 -11.23 38.17 13.45
N ASN A 183 -11.62 38.57 12.24
CA ASN A 183 -13.02 38.54 11.79
C ASN A 183 -13.31 37.30 10.95
N ILE A 184 -14.16 36.41 11.46
CA ILE A 184 -14.61 35.19 10.74
C ILE A 184 -15.97 35.35 10.07
N MET A 185 -16.63 36.50 10.20
CA MET A 185 -18.01 36.75 9.72
C MET A 185 -18.07 37.15 8.23
N GLY A 186 -17.43 36.37 7.36
CA GLY A 186 -17.43 36.57 5.91
C GLY A 186 -16.20 35.98 5.23
N ARG A 187 -16.29 35.69 3.91
CA ARG A 187 -15.14 35.25 3.11
C ARG A 187 -14.24 36.45 2.77
N GLY A 188 -12.95 36.33 3.00
CA GLY A 188 -11.95 37.40 2.83
C GLY A 188 -11.97 38.44 3.95
N ALA A 189 -12.73 38.22 5.03
CA ALA A 189 -12.79 39.10 6.19
C ALA A 189 -11.53 39.07 7.09
N PRO A 190 -10.81 37.94 7.26
CA PRO A 190 -9.56 37.91 8.00
C PRO A 190 -8.50 38.85 7.43
N SER A 191 -7.98 39.75 8.27
CA SER A 191 -6.88 40.65 7.88
C SER A 191 -5.57 39.88 7.70
N GLU A 192 -4.62 40.42 6.94
CA GLU A 192 -3.28 39.81 6.82
C GLU A 192 -2.56 39.71 8.16
N ALA A 193 -2.69 40.73 9.03
CA ALA A 193 -2.13 40.70 10.38
C ALA A 193 -2.71 39.55 11.22
N ALA A 194 -4.03 39.35 11.19
CA ALA A 194 -4.69 38.25 11.89
C ALA A 194 -4.23 36.88 11.35
N ARG A 195 -4.14 36.73 10.02
CA ARG A 195 -3.65 35.50 9.37
C ARG A 195 -2.20 35.19 9.76
N ASN A 196 -1.33 36.20 9.79
CA ASN A 196 0.08 36.02 10.18
C ASN A 196 0.24 35.71 11.68
N TYR A 197 -0.66 36.22 12.53
CA TYR A 197 -0.63 35.93 13.97
C TYR A 197 -1.04 34.47 14.24
N VAL A 198 -2.17 34.02 13.69
CA VAL A 198 -2.72 32.67 13.94
C VAL A 198 -2.02 31.58 13.12
N GLY A 199 -1.47 31.93 11.96
CA GLY A 199 -0.84 31.02 11.02
C GLY A 199 0.62 30.69 11.36
N THR A 200 1.04 29.50 10.94
CA THR A 200 2.42 29.03 11.02
C THR A 200 2.69 28.05 9.88
N ASN A 201 3.95 27.66 9.69
CA ASN A 201 4.35 26.67 8.68
C ASN A 201 5.02 25.48 9.37
N LEU A 202 4.53 24.28 9.09
CA LEU A 202 5.17 23.01 9.41
C LEU A 202 6.16 22.71 8.29
N ARG A 203 7.44 22.85 8.63
CA ARG A 203 8.55 22.55 7.72
C ARG A 203 9.25 21.28 8.16
N THR A 204 9.23 20.28 7.31
CA THR A 204 9.83 18.97 7.58
C THR A 204 10.80 18.63 6.45
N ASN A 205 11.87 17.95 6.81
CA ASN A 205 12.84 17.43 5.83
C ASN A 205 12.95 15.91 6.01
N ALA A 206 12.86 15.15 4.93
CA ALA A 206 13.17 13.72 4.92
C ALA A 206 14.34 13.47 3.97
N PHE A 207 15.27 12.63 4.41
CA PHE A 207 16.47 12.26 3.68
C PHE A 207 16.55 10.73 3.59
N ILE A 208 16.86 10.21 2.41
CA ILE A 208 17.14 8.78 2.18
C ILE A 208 18.42 8.69 1.34
N GLU A 209 19.37 7.88 1.79
CA GLU A 209 20.65 7.61 1.13
C GLU A 209 20.84 6.10 0.98
N GLN A 210 21.24 5.69 -0.22
CA GLN A 210 21.62 4.32 -0.52
C GLN A 210 23.02 4.29 -1.15
N GLU A 211 23.92 3.55 -0.54
CA GLU A 211 25.23 3.22 -1.11
C GLU A 211 25.26 1.74 -1.49
N VAL A 212 25.81 1.42 -2.66
CA VAL A 212 26.00 0.04 -3.12
C VAL A 212 27.42 -0.11 -3.64
N THR A 213 28.14 -1.08 -3.11
CA THR A 213 29.42 -1.57 -3.64
C THR A 213 29.22 -2.99 -4.12
N PHE A 214 29.69 -3.33 -5.31
CA PHE A 214 29.60 -4.71 -5.80
C PHE A 214 30.86 -5.14 -6.55
N ALA A 215 31.10 -6.44 -6.57
CA ALA A 215 32.08 -7.10 -7.41
C ALA A 215 31.53 -8.45 -7.88
N ASN A 216 31.71 -8.78 -9.16
CA ASN A 216 31.23 -10.01 -9.76
C ASN A 216 32.30 -10.58 -10.69
N LEU A 217 32.43 -11.90 -10.73
CA LEU A 217 33.32 -12.66 -11.59
C LEU A 217 32.57 -13.89 -12.09
N SER A 218 32.56 -14.12 -13.41
CA SER A 218 31.91 -15.28 -14.00
C SER A 218 32.67 -15.83 -15.20
N GLY A 219 32.52 -17.12 -15.47
CA GLY A 219 33.16 -17.77 -16.60
C GLY A 219 32.96 -19.29 -16.61
N ASP A 220 33.58 -19.91 -17.62
CA ASP A 220 33.60 -21.36 -17.77
C ASP A 220 34.79 -21.93 -16.97
N LEU A 221 34.54 -22.94 -16.13
CA LEU A 221 35.58 -23.56 -15.29
C LEU A 221 36.38 -24.61 -16.06
N PHE A 222 35.69 -25.53 -16.74
CA PHE A 222 36.27 -26.60 -17.55
C PHE A 222 35.21 -27.24 -18.45
N GLU A 223 35.67 -27.92 -19.51
CA GLU A 223 34.80 -28.63 -20.44
C GLU A 223 34.49 -30.06 -19.95
N MET A 224 33.23 -30.48 -20.04
CA MET A 224 32.79 -31.87 -19.87
C MET A 224 32.22 -32.40 -21.20
N PRO A 225 32.07 -33.73 -21.39
CA PRO A 225 31.43 -34.28 -22.59
C PRO A 225 30.01 -33.74 -22.86
N ALA A 226 29.33 -33.27 -21.80
CA ALA A 226 28.00 -32.69 -21.88
C ALA A 226 27.98 -31.16 -22.10
N GLY A 227 29.14 -30.49 -22.06
CA GLY A 227 29.30 -29.04 -22.17
C GLY A 227 30.20 -28.46 -21.07
N ALA A 228 30.46 -27.15 -21.15
CA ALA A 228 31.23 -26.42 -20.13
C ALA A 228 30.49 -26.33 -18.79
N VAL A 229 31.21 -26.58 -17.69
CA VAL A 229 30.77 -26.23 -16.33
C VAL A 229 31.02 -24.75 -16.12
N LYS A 230 30.00 -24.02 -15.70
CA LYS A 230 30.07 -22.56 -15.52
C LYS A 230 30.01 -22.21 -14.04
N ALA A 231 30.66 -21.12 -13.67
CA ALA A 231 30.50 -20.57 -12.33
C ALA A 231 30.49 -19.05 -12.33
N ALA A 232 29.81 -18.50 -11.34
CA ALA A 232 29.85 -17.10 -10.99
C ALA A 232 30.11 -16.96 -9.48
N LEU A 233 30.78 -15.89 -9.10
CA LEU A 233 30.97 -15.49 -7.72
C LEU A 233 30.86 -13.98 -7.64
N GLY A 234 30.29 -13.49 -6.54
CA GLY A 234 30.19 -12.07 -6.33
C GLY A 234 30.01 -11.69 -4.87
N PHE A 235 30.08 -10.39 -4.68
CA PHE A 235 29.97 -9.70 -3.42
C PHE A 235 29.17 -8.42 -3.64
N GLU A 236 28.27 -8.12 -2.72
CA GLU A 236 27.50 -6.90 -2.66
C GLU A 236 27.49 -6.37 -1.23
N ALA A 237 27.74 -5.07 -1.06
CA ALA A 237 27.59 -4.37 0.21
C ALA A 237 26.67 -3.17 -0.03
N ARG A 238 25.64 -3.04 0.79
CA ARG A 238 24.64 -1.99 0.68
C ARG A 238 24.45 -1.30 2.03
N VAL A 239 24.55 0.03 2.03
CA VAL A 239 24.21 0.85 3.20
C VAL A 239 22.94 1.63 2.87
N GLU A 240 21.91 1.48 3.70
CA GLU A 240 20.64 2.19 3.61
C GLU A 240 20.51 3.10 4.83
N GLN A 241 20.27 4.40 4.61
CA GLN A 241 20.07 5.37 5.68
C GLN A 241 18.86 6.25 5.39
N GLY A 242 18.13 6.59 6.45
CA GLY A 242 16.98 7.49 6.38
C GLY A 242 16.90 8.37 7.61
N ASP A 243 16.53 9.63 7.42
CA ASP A 243 16.30 10.57 8.51
C ASP A 243 15.07 11.44 8.23
N TYR A 244 14.24 11.65 9.24
CA TYR A 244 13.11 12.55 9.25
C TYR A 244 13.33 13.65 10.28
N ASN A 245 13.44 14.87 9.80
CA ASN A 245 13.49 16.07 10.63
C ASN A 245 12.12 16.73 10.69
N ALA A 246 11.51 16.62 11.86
CA ALA A 246 10.22 17.22 12.12
C ALA A 246 10.30 18.73 12.32
N SER A 247 9.17 19.40 12.08
CA SER A 247 9.06 20.83 12.37
C SER A 247 9.05 21.06 13.89
N ALA A 248 9.78 22.06 14.39
CA ALA A 248 9.71 22.46 15.80
C ALA A 248 8.26 22.79 16.24
N ILE A 249 7.47 23.38 15.33
CA ILE A 249 6.05 23.68 15.55
C ILE A 249 5.23 22.40 15.77
N GLN A 250 5.54 21.35 15.02
CA GLN A 250 4.90 20.05 15.11
C GLN A 250 5.33 19.29 16.37
N ASN A 251 6.62 19.28 16.69
CA ASN A 251 7.14 18.65 17.91
C ASN A 251 6.58 19.25 19.20
N LEU A 252 6.26 20.55 19.18
CA LEU A 252 5.61 21.23 20.30
C LEU A 252 4.08 21.02 20.32
N GLY A 253 3.51 20.32 19.34
CA GLY A 253 2.07 20.07 19.24
C GLY A 253 1.24 21.35 19.10
N LEU A 254 1.78 22.42 18.51
CA LEU A 254 1.14 23.74 18.48
C LEU A 254 -0.01 23.85 17.48
N THR A 255 -0.06 22.94 16.52
CA THR A 255 -1.07 22.86 15.47
C THR A 255 -1.80 21.53 15.62
N ARG A 256 -2.76 21.24 14.74
CA ARG A 256 -3.59 20.03 14.80
C ARG A 256 -2.86 18.68 14.87
N SER A 257 -1.61 18.62 14.40
CA SER A 257 -0.91 17.35 14.23
C SER A 257 -0.35 16.88 15.56
N ALA A 258 -0.47 15.58 15.83
CA ALA A 258 0.31 14.93 16.87
C ALA A 258 1.80 15.28 16.73
N PRO A 259 2.51 15.50 17.85
CA PRO A 259 3.95 15.55 17.84
C PRO A 259 4.51 14.33 17.10
N ARG A 260 5.35 14.60 16.11
CA ARG A 260 6.07 13.57 15.35
C ARG A 260 7.55 13.82 15.56
N PRO A 261 8.21 13.12 16.48
CA PRO A 261 9.62 13.39 16.77
C PRO A 261 10.46 13.19 15.52
N SER A 262 11.56 13.93 15.43
CA SER A 262 12.59 13.60 14.44
C SER A 262 13.15 12.21 14.75
N LEU A 263 13.34 11.40 13.72
CA LEU A 263 13.89 10.07 13.85
C LEU A 263 14.67 9.72 12.60
N GLY A 264 15.77 9.01 12.79
CA GLY A 264 16.57 8.47 11.70
C GLY A 264 17.21 7.16 12.12
N GLY A 265 17.62 6.41 11.12
CA GLY A 265 18.23 5.11 11.28
C GLY A 265 18.83 4.64 9.97
N GLY A 266 19.59 3.56 10.06
CA GLY A 266 20.21 2.95 8.90
C GLY A 266 20.66 1.54 9.23
N TYR A 267 20.90 0.77 8.18
CA TYR A 267 21.45 -0.57 8.28
C TYR A 267 22.41 -0.84 7.12
N GLU A 268 23.28 -1.81 7.34
CA GLU A 268 24.21 -2.34 6.35
C GLU A 268 23.81 -3.77 6.01
N VAL A 269 23.89 -4.12 4.72
CA VAL A 269 23.67 -5.47 4.20
C VAL A 269 24.90 -5.87 3.40
N ASP A 270 25.61 -6.88 3.88
CA ASP A 270 26.71 -7.51 3.16
C ASP A 270 26.25 -8.88 2.64
N ALA A 271 26.56 -9.18 1.38
CA ALA A 271 26.23 -10.44 0.76
C ALA A 271 27.36 -10.98 -0.10
N ASP A 272 27.74 -12.23 0.13
CA ASP A 272 28.59 -13.01 -0.76
C ASP A 272 27.76 -14.11 -1.42
N TYR A 273 27.99 -14.33 -2.71
CA TYR A 273 27.26 -15.36 -3.45
C TYR A 273 28.15 -16.11 -4.43
N TYR A 274 27.74 -17.34 -4.70
CA TYR A 274 28.33 -18.15 -5.76
C TYR A 274 27.25 -18.99 -6.45
N GLU A 275 27.45 -19.23 -7.74
CA GLU A 275 26.55 -20.00 -8.58
C GLU A 275 27.38 -20.95 -9.45
N VAL A 276 26.86 -22.15 -9.70
CA VAL A 276 27.48 -23.15 -10.55
C VAL A 276 26.41 -23.81 -11.44
N SER A 277 26.74 -23.96 -12.72
CA SER A 277 25.90 -24.64 -13.71
C SER A 277 26.67 -25.85 -14.26
N VAL A 278 26.12 -27.04 -14.06
CA VAL A 278 26.75 -28.32 -14.41
C VAL A 278 25.91 -29.03 -15.46
N PRO A 279 26.38 -29.16 -16.72
CA PRO A 279 25.75 -30.03 -17.69
C PRO A 279 26.06 -31.49 -17.36
N LEU A 280 25.06 -32.23 -16.85
CA LEU A 280 25.17 -33.62 -16.44
C LEU A 280 25.10 -34.59 -17.64
N MET A 281 24.26 -34.26 -18.62
CA MET A 281 24.04 -35.04 -19.85
C MET A 281 23.77 -34.13 -21.03
N GLY A 282 24.13 -34.56 -22.24
CA GLY A 282 24.02 -33.77 -23.46
C GLY A 282 25.29 -33.86 -24.31
N GLY A 283 25.33 -33.12 -25.41
CA GLY A 283 26.51 -33.06 -26.28
C GLY A 283 26.94 -34.43 -26.79
N ASP A 284 28.14 -34.86 -26.39
CA ASP A 284 28.78 -36.10 -26.83
C ASP A 284 28.25 -37.36 -26.12
N TRP A 285 27.44 -37.20 -25.06
CA TRP A 285 26.90 -38.33 -24.30
C TRP A 285 25.41 -38.12 -23.95
N THR A 286 24.56 -39.00 -24.49
CA THR A 286 23.11 -39.00 -24.27
C THR A 286 22.63 -40.41 -23.95
N LEU A 287 21.53 -40.51 -23.21
CA LEU A 287 20.82 -41.77 -22.96
C LEU A 287 19.49 -41.76 -23.73
N PRO A 288 18.94 -42.94 -24.10
CA PRO A 288 17.59 -42.99 -24.66
C PRO A 288 16.59 -42.32 -23.72
N GLY A 289 15.89 -41.28 -24.20
CA GLY A 289 14.96 -40.48 -23.39
C GLY A 289 15.61 -39.38 -22.54
N VAL A 290 16.87 -39.02 -22.81
CA VAL A 290 17.54 -37.85 -22.21
C VAL A 290 18.39 -37.15 -23.27
N VAL A 291 17.90 -36.03 -23.80
CA VAL A 291 18.63 -35.17 -24.76
C VAL A 291 19.65 -34.31 -24.04
N SER A 292 19.27 -33.69 -22.92
CA SER A 292 20.21 -32.96 -22.06
C SER A 292 19.67 -32.82 -20.64
N MET A 293 20.59 -32.66 -19.69
CA MET A 293 20.28 -32.42 -18.29
C MET A 293 21.28 -31.42 -17.72
N VAL A 294 20.79 -30.28 -17.21
CA VAL A 294 21.60 -29.24 -16.59
C VAL A 294 21.14 -29.05 -15.16
N LEU A 295 22.08 -29.11 -14.23
CA LEU A 295 21.88 -28.85 -12.81
C LEU A 295 22.51 -27.50 -12.47
N ASP A 296 21.72 -26.59 -11.95
CA ASP A 296 22.17 -25.30 -11.45
C ASP A 296 22.06 -25.28 -9.92
N PHE A 297 23.08 -24.73 -9.26
CA PHE A 297 23.10 -24.52 -7.82
C PHE A 297 23.65 -23.13 -7.52
N SER A 298 23.01 -22.41 -6.60
CA SER A 298 23.52 -21.15 -6.07
C SER A 298 23.35 -21.10 -4.56
N ALA A 299 24.23 -20.35 -3.91
CA ALA A 299 24.08 -19.99 -2.52
C ALA A 299 24.56 -18.55 -2.29
N ARG A 300 23.97 -17.89 -1.31
CA ARG A 300 24.31 -16.54 -0.88
C ARG A 300 24.21 -16.42 0.64
N THR A 301 25.29 -15.95 1.26
CA THR A 301 25.32 -15.54 2.67
C THR A 301 24.93 -14.07 2.73
N ILE A 302 24.00 -13.68 3.60
CA ILE A 302 23.58 -12.29 3.77
C ILE A 302 23.68 -11.93 5.25
N ASP A 303 24.40 -10.85 5.59
CA ASP A 303 24.49 -10.29 6.93
C ASP A 303 23.85 -8.90 6.97
N ASN A 304 22.74 -8.77 7.69
CA ASN A 304 22.09 -7.49 7.95
C ASN A 304 22.41 -7.03 9.38
N SER A 305 22.94 -5.81 9.52
CA SER A 305 23.36 -5.25 10.81
C SER A 305 22.25 -5.09 11.86
N ILE A 306 20.98 -5.15 11.46
CA ILE A 306 19.79 -5.05 12.33
C ILE A 306 19.05 -6.39 12.41
N ALA A 307 18.64 -6.94 11.27
CA ALA A 307 17.78 -8.13 11.20
C ALA A 307 18.55 -9.46 11.32
N GLY A 308 19.89 -9.42 11.32
CA GLY A 308 20.76 -10.58 11.48
C GLY A 308 21.17 -11.23 10.16
N ALA A 309 21.93 -12.33 10.27
CA ALA A 309 22.46 -13.07 9.14
C ALA A 309 21.56 -14.24 8.72
N TYR A 310 21.53 -14.53 7.41
CA TYR A 310 20.75 -15.62 6.82
C TYR A 310 21.42 -16.14 5.54
N ASP A 311 21.30 -17.44 5.30
CA ASP A 311 21.83 -18.11 4.10
C ASP A 311 20.67 -18.49 3.18
N VAL A 312 20.77 -18.13 1.91
CA VAL A 312 19.82 -18.55 0.88
C VAL A 312 20.48 -19.45 -0.14
N GLU A 313 19.77 -20.50 -0.57
CA GLU A 313 20.20 -21.41 -1.63
C GLU A 313 19.12 -21.59 -2.70
N ALA A 314 19.55 -21.93 -3.91
CA ALA A 314 18.65 -22.36 -4.98
C ALA A 314 19.27 -23.52 -5.75
N THR A 315 18.45 -24.54 -6.01
CA THR A 315 18.80 -25.68 -6.86
C THR A 315 17.78 -25.80 -7.97
N SER A 316 18.23 -25.96 -9.22
CA SER A 316 17.32 -26.23 -10.33
C SER A 316 17.85 -27.30 -11.27
N LEU A 317 16.93 -28.07 -11.84
CA LEU A 317 17.19 -29.12 -12.81
C LEU A 317 16.37 -28.87 -14.07
N ASN A 318 17.05 -28.67 -15.18
CA ASN A 318 16.42 -28.65 -16.51
C ASN A 318 16.72 -29.97 -17.22
N TRP A 319 15.69 -30.78 -17.44
CA TRP A 319 15.79 -32.06 -18.10
C TRP A 319 15.00 -32.08 -19.40
N ARG A 320 15.71 -32.06 -20.53
CA ARG A 320 15.14 -32.33 -21.85
C ARG A 320 15.06 -33.83 -22.08
N VAL A 321 13.86 -34.39 -21.96
CA VAL A 321 13.56 -35.82 -22.12
C VAL A 321 13.67 -36.22 -23.59
N MET A 322 13.09 -35.40 -24.46
CA MET A 322 13.19 -35.50 -25.91
C MET A 322 13.26 -34.09 -26.50
N ASP A 323 13.42 -33.96 -27.82
CA ASP A 323 13.52 -32.64 -28.45
C ASP A 323 12.29 -31.77 -28.19
N ASP A 324 11.13 -32.41 -28.08
CA ASP A 324 9.83 -31.78 -27.90
C ASP A 324 9.39 -31.64 -26.44
N LEU A 325 10.05 -32.29 -25.46
CA LEU A 325 9.60 -32.33 -24.06
C LEU A 325 10.74 -32.01 -23.09
N ALA A 326 10.52 -31.00 -22.25
CA ALA A 326 11.38 -30.65 -21.14
C ALA A 326 10.61 -30.66 -19.81
N ILE A 327 11.30 -31.10 -18.76
CA ILE A 327 10.86 -31.02 -17.36
C ILE A 327 11.79 -30.05 -16.65
N ARG A 328 11.22 -29.18 -15.82
CA ARG A 328 11.93 -28.21 -14.99
C ARG A 328 11.54 -28.45 -13.55
N VAL A 329 12.52 -28.51 -12.65
CA VAL A 329 12.30 -28.62 -11.21
C VAL A 329 13.21 -27.62 -10.53
N SER A 330 12.71 -26.89 -9.54
CA SER A 330 13.53 -25.99 -8.73
C SER A 330 13.04 -25.94 -7.29
N GLU A 331 13.98 -25.73 -6.38
CA GLU A 331 13.75 -25.45 -4.97
C GLU A 331 14.68 -24.30 -4.59
N GLN A 332 14.15 -23.28 -3.91
CA GLN A 332 14.93 -22.12 -3.50
C GLN A 332 14.38 -21.54 -2.20
N THR A 333 15.30 -20.98 -1.42
CA THR A 333 14.97 -20.16 -0.25
C THR A 333 15.20 -18.69 -0.60
N ALA A 334 14.42 -17.78 -0.03
CA ALA A 334 14.59 -16.34 -0.19
C ALA A 334 14.37 -15.62 1.14
N ILE A 335 14.87 -14.39 1.23
CA ILE A 335 14.58 -13.51 2.36
C ILE A 335 14.18 -12.12 1.91
N LYS A 336 13.48 -11.41 2.79
CA LYS A 336 13.30 -9.97 2.71
C LYS A 336 13.61 -9.35 4.07
N ALA A 337 14.66 -8.52 4.10
CA ALA A 337 14.97 -7.72 5.29
C ALA A 337 13.96 -6.57 5.42
N PRO A 338 13.60 -6.16 6.65
CA PRO A 338 12.72 -5.01 6.88
C PRO A 338 13.28 -3.72 6.27
N ASP A 339 12.39 -2.88 5.72
CA ASP A 339 12.79 -1.61 5.12
C ASP A 339 13.04 -0.53 6.20
N LEU A 340 13.68 0.58 5.82
CA LEU A 340 13.94 1.71 6.74
C LEU A 340 12.64 2.25 7.37
N GLY A 341 11.56 2.29 6.61
CA GLY A 341 10.24 2.69 7.11
C GLY A 341 9.73 1.70 8.16
N ASP A 342 9.93 0.42 7.94
CA ASP A 342 9.45 -0.61 8.86
C ASP A 342 10.15 -0.55 10.21
N LEU A 343 11.46 -0.30 10.19
CA LEU A 343 12.30 -0.27 11.39
C LEU A 343 12.26 1.07 12.14
N PHE A 344 12.28 2.19 11.40
CA PHE A 344 12.62 3.51 11.94
C PHE A 344 11.55 4.58 11.72
N LEU A 345 10.31 4.20 11.38
CA LEU A 345 9.20 5.15 11.47
C LEU A 345 8.98 5.61 12.92
N PRO A 346 8.78 6.91 13.19
CA PRO A 346 8.58 7.40 14.55
C PRO A 346 7.27 6.86 15.13
N GLN A 347 7.33 6.39 16.37
CA GLN A 347 6.12 6.03 17.12
C GLN A 347 5.34 7.29 17.49
N ILE A 348 4.07 7.32 17.10
CA ILE A 348 3.14 8.43 17.34
C ILE A 348 1.92 7.93 18.09
N THR A 349 1.30 8.82 18.86
CA THR A 349 0.01 8.52 19.50
C THR A 349 -1.08 8.35 18.44
N THR A 350 -1.86 7.29 18.59
CA THR A 350 -3.03 6.99 17.77
C THR A 350 -4.25 6.71 18.65
N PHE A 351 -5.43 6.75 18.05
CA PHE A 351 -6.69 6.47 18.72
C PHE A 351 -7.51 5.51 17.87
N SER A 352 -8.06 4.47 18.48
CA SER A 352 -8.79 3.43 17.76
C SER A 352 -9.99 2.91 18.55
N THR A 353 -11.06 2.58 17.83
CA THR A 353 -12.13 1.70 18.32
C THR A 353 -11.83 0.27 17.87
N ALA A 354 -12.31 -0.73 18.60
CA ALA A 354 -12.11 -2.13 18.26
C ALA A 354 -13.34 -2.99 18.57
N ALA A 355 -13.55 -4.04 17.79
CA ALA A 355 -14.51 -5.09 18.12
C ALA A 355 -13.87 -6.05 19.13
N ASP A 356 -13.98 -5.73 20.42
CA ASP A 356 -13.37 -6.51 21.50
C ASP A 356 -13.94 -7.94 21.53
N PRO A 357 -13.14 -9.00 21.27
CA PRO A 357 -13.63 -10.38 21.22
C PRO A 357 -14.21 -10.87 22.56
N CYS A 358 -13.89 -10.24 23.69
CA CYS A 358 -14.46 -10.59 24.99
C CYS A 358 -15.72 -9.77 25.36
N ASP A 359 -16.14 -8.82 24.52
CA ASP A 359 -17.44 -8.17 24.67
C ASP A 359 -18.57 -9.17 24.39
N TYR A 360 -19.67 -9.08 25.15
CA TYR A 360 -20.81 -10.00 25.04
C TYR A 360 -21.36 -10.17 23.62
N ARG A 361 -21.17 -9.18 22.72
CA ARG A 361 -21.61 -9.23 21.32
C ARG A 361 -20.73 -10.11 20.43
N TYR A 362 -19.44 -10.24 20.74
CA TYR A 362 -18.44 -10.87 19.87
C TYR A 362 -17.86 -12.17 20.43
N ARG A 363 -18.22 -12.50 21.66
CA ARG A 363 -17.67 -13.61 22.42
C ARG A 363 -17.98 -15.00 21.87
N GLU A 364 -19.12 -15.14 21.20
CA GLU A 364 -19.60 -16.41 20.64
C GLU A 364 -19.50 -16.46 19.10
N VAL A 365 -18.72 -15.56 18.50
CA VAL A 365 -18.41 -15.50 17.06
C VAL A 365 -16.90 -15.44 16.85
N GLY A 366 -16.45 -15.35 15.60
CA GLY A 366 -15.02 -15.36 15.24
C GLY A 366 -14.55 -16.69 14.69
N ARG A 367 -13.24 -16.80 14.47
CA ARG A 367 -12.60 -17.98 13.86
C ARG A 367 -12.80 -19.24 14.72
N ASN A 368 -12.67 -19.09 16.03
CA ASN A 368 -12.82 -20.19 16.98
C ASN A 368 -13.59 -19.72 18.23
N PRO A 369 -14.94 -19.64 18.16
CA PRO A 369 -15.75 -19.10 19.24
C PRO A 369 -15.61 -19.86 20.57
N GLU A 370 -15.40 -21.18 20.51
CA GLU A 370 -15.24 -22.01 21.71
C GLU A 370 -13.91 -21.69 22.43
N VAL A 371 -12.81 -21.52 21.69
CA VAL A 371 -11.50 -21.14 22.24
C VAL A 371 -11.53 -19.69 22.73
N ARG A 372 -12.11 -18.77 21.95
CA ARG A 372 -12.32 -17.37 22.35
C ARG A 372 -13.03 -17.27 23.69
N GLN A 373 -14.18 -17.96 23.81
CA GLN A 373 -14.95 -17.95 25.04
C GLN A 373 -14.13 -18.45 26.24
N ALA A 374 -13.43 -19.58 26.07
CA ALA A 374 -12.60 -20.19 27.10
C ALA A 374 -11.44 -19.28 27.54
N ASN A 375 -10.79 -18.59 26.61
CA ASN A 375 -9.69 -17.67 26.89
C ASN A 375 -10.19 -16.40 27.62
N CYS A 376 -11.32 -15.81 27.21
CA CYS A 376 -11.95 -14.71 27.95
C CYS A 376 -12.35 -15.13 29.38
N ASP A 377 -12.88 -16.35 29.55
CA ASP A 377 -13.20 -16.91 30.89
C ASP A 377 -11.93 -17.12 31.73
N ALA A 378 -10.83 -17.54 31.12
CA ALA A 378 -9.55 -17.76 31.80
C ALA A 378 -8.93 -16.45 32.32
N GLU A 379 -9.16 -15.34 31.62
CA GLU A 379 -8.79 -13.99 32.07
C GLU A 379 -9.69 -13.47 33.21
N GLY A 380 -10.89 -14.05 33.35
CA GLY A 380 -11.88 -13.68 34.35
C GLY A 380 -12.85 -12.58 33.90
N ILE A 381 -12.95 -12.32 32.60
CA ILE A 381 -13.86 -11.32 32.02
C ILE A 381 -15.32 -11.82 32.16
N PRO A 382 -16.25 -11.04 32.75
CA PRO A 382 -17.64 -11.44 32.90
C PRO A 382 -18.35 -11.69 31.56
N ALA A 383 -19.28 -12.65 31.52
CA ALA A 383 -20.01 -12.99 30.28
C ALA A 383 -20.91 -11.87 29.75
N ASP A 384 -21.34 -10.94 30.60
CA ASP A 384 -22.12 -9.75 30.27
C ASP A 384 -21.26 -8.49 30.14
N PHE A 385 -19.94 -8.64 29.98
CA PHE A 385 -19.00 -7.53 29.80
C PHE A 385 -19.35 -6.70 28.56
N VAL A 386 -19.36 -5.38 28.74
CA VAL A 386 -19.58 -4.39 27.69
C VAL A 386 -18.33 -3.55 27.57
N SER A 387 -17.58 -3.75 26.49
CA SER A 387 -16.31 -3.09 26.26
C SER A 387 -16.52 -1.66 25.75
N LEU A 388 -15.87 -0.69 26.37
CA LEU A 388 -15.93 0.72 25.97
C LEU A 388 -15.26 0.92 24.60
N VAL A 389 -14.21 0.17 24.27
CA VAL A 389 -13.44 0.36 23.02
C VAL A 389 -14.27 0.08 21.76
N VAL A 390 -15.40 -0.63 21.91
CA VAL A 390 -16.35 -0.86 20.81
C VAL A 390 -17.10 0.43 20.42
N ASN A 391 -17.34 1.33 21.38
CA ASN A 391 -18.16 2.53 21.16
C ASN A 391 -17.40 3.86 21.42
N ALA A 392 -16.17 3.80 21.92
CA ALA A 392 -15.32 4.94 22.22
C ALA A 392 -13.86 4.61 21.88
N THR A 393 -13.06 5.58 21.45
CA THR A 393 -11.67 5.32 21.11
C THR A 393 -10.80 5.14 22.35
N ALA A 394 -9.99 4.08 22.38
CA ALA A 394 -8.83 3.98 23.26
C ALA A 394 -7.64 4.74 22.67
N SER A 395 -6.71 5.17 23.52
CA SER A 395 -5.42 5.73 23.09
C SER A 395 -4.40 4.61 22.95
N GLY A 396 -3.48 4.76 22.02
CA GLY A 396 -2.35 3.84 21.83
C GLY A 396 -1.21 4.50 21.07
N VAL A 397 -0.26 3.68 20.62
CA VAL A 397 0.87 4.09 19.79
C VAL A 397 0.95 3.28 18.50
N THR A 398 1.48 3.90 17.45
CA THR A 398 1.81 3.21 16.20
C THR A 398 3.04 3.79 15.53
N GLY A 399 3.84 2.96 14.87
CA GLY A 399 5.06 3.36 14.19
C GLY A 399 5.92 2.16 13.77
N GLY A 400 7.20 2.44 13.51
CA GLY A 400 8.18 1.42 13.16
C GLY A 400 8.55 0.53 14.35
N ASN A 401 9.15 -0.62 14.04
CA ASN A 401 9.55 -1.63 14.99
C ASN A 401 11.01 -2.05 14.72
N PRO A 402 11.99 -1.58 15.52
CA PRO A 402 13.40 -1.91 15.30
C PRO A 402 13.75 -3.36 15.68
N ASN A 403 12.79 -4.15 16.17
CA ASN A 403 12.98 -5.56 16.52
C ASN A 403 12.50 -6.52 15.42
N LEU A 404 12.14 -6.02 14.24
CA LEU A 404 11.77 -6.89 13.13
C LEU A 404 12.95 -7.74 12.66
N ILE A 405 12.65 -8.99 12.34
CA ILE A 405 13.57 -9.95 11.73
C ILE A 405 13.27 -10.11 10.23
N ASN A 406 14.12 -10.84 9.52
CA ASN A 406 13.93 -11.12 8.10
C ASN A 406 12.66 -11.98 7.87
N GLU A 407 11.87 -11.64 6.86
CA GLU A 407 10.87 -12.55 6.29
C GLU A 407 11.61 -13.63 5.50
N THR A 408 11.18 -14.89 5.58
CA THR A 408 11.81 -16.01 4.87
C THR A 408 10.80 -16.73 3.99
N ALA A 409 11.18 -17.12 2.78
CA ALA A 409 10.31 -17.85 1.86
C ALA A 409 10.98 -19.10 1.29
N ASP A 410 10.28 -20.22 1.32
CA ASP A 410 10.65 -21.47 0.67
C ASP A 410 9.79 -21.66 -0.58
N THR A 411 10.41 -21.75 -1.75
CA THR A 411 9.70 -21.90 -3.03
C THR A 411 10.09 -23.19 -3.71
N LYS A 412 9.09 -23.99 -4.07
CA LYS A 412 9.24 -25.19 -4.90
C LYS A 412 8.50 -25.00 -6.21
N SER A 413 9.12 -25.40 -7.31
CA SER A 413 8.45 -25.39 -8.61
C SER A 413 8.75 -26.66 -9.40
N THR A 414 7.71 -27.19 -10.04
CA THR A 414 7.83 -28.30 -10.99
C THR A 414 7.02 -27.99 -12.23
N GLY A 415 7.64 -28.12 -13.40
CA GLY A 415 7.05 -27.69 -14.65
C GLY A 415 7.38 -28.58 -15.83
N ILE A 416 6.51 -28.55 -16.84
CA ILE A 416 6.66 -29.26 -18.10
C ILE A 416 6.51 -28.27 -19.25
N VAL A 417 7.38 -28.37 -20.24
CA VAL A 417 7.29 -27.65 -21.51
C VAL A 417 7.20 -28.67 -22.64
N TYR A 418 6.17 -28.55 -23.47
CA TYR A 418 5.94 -29.44 -24.60
C TYR A 418 5.79 -28.65 -25.91
N GLN A 419 6.67 -28.93 -26.85
CA GLN A 419 6.78 -28.28 -28.16
C GLN A 419 6.73 -29.36 -29.25
N PRO A 420 5.54 -29.93 -29.56
CA PRO A 420 5.40 -31.06 -30.47
C PRO A 420 5.84 -30.72 -31.90
N SER A 421 6.98 -31.27 -32.32
CA SER A 421 7.48 -31.13 -33.70
C SER A 421 6.51 -31.71 -34.74
N TRP A 422 5.80 -32.79 -34.37
CA TRP A 422 4.80 -33.44 -35.22
C TRP A 422 3.54 -32.60 -35.46
N TRP A 423 3.29 -31.55 -34.66
CA TRP A 423 2.06 -30.76 -34.76
C TRP A 423 1.92 -30.10 -36.13
N GLY A 424 2.97 -29.41 -36.59
CA GLY A 424 2.97 -28.75 -37.90
C GLY A 424 2.87 -29.74 -39.06
N ASP A 425 3.41 -30.95 -38.92
CA ASP A 425 3.34 -31.99 -39.95
C ASP A 425 1.94 -32.59 -40.12
N VAL A 426 1.15 -32.67 -39.04
CA VAL A 426 -0.21 -33.25 -39.03
C VAL A 426 -1.28 -32.17 -39.23
N PHE A 427 -1.05 -31.00 -38.65
CA PHE A 427 -1.96 -29.86 -38.66
C PHE A 427 -1.35 -28.71 -39.48
N PHE A 428 -1.17 -27.57 -38.84
CA PHE A 428 -0.57 -26.37 -39.39
C PHE A 428 0.03 -25.55 -38.24
N GLY A 429 1.05 -24.76 -38.52
CA GLY A 429 1.70 -23.89 -37.54
C GLY A 429 2.48 -24.59 -36.43
N SER A 430 2.75 -23.86 -35.36
CA SER A 430 3.56 -24.27 -34.20
C SER A 430 2.77 -24.13 -32.90
N LEU A 431 2.73 -25.21 -32.12
CA LEU A 431 2.13 -25.24 -30.79
C LEU A 431 3.22 -25.34 -29.72
N ASN A 432 3.13 -24.51 -28.70
CA ASN A 432 3.93 -24.62 -27.48
C ASN A 432 2.99 -24.68 -26.27
N LEU A 433 3.20 -25.65 -25.39
CA LEU A 433 2.45 -25.82 -24.16
C LEU A 433 3.40 -25.77 -22.97
N ALA A 434 2.95 -25.17 -21.88
CA ALA A 434 3.63 -25.25 -20.60
C ALA A 434 2.62 -25.44 -19.47
N ALA A 435 3.01 -26.17 -18.43
CA ALA A 435 2.28 -26.28 -17.17
C ALA A 435 3.29 -26.30 -16.03
N ASP A 436 3.15 -25.39 -15.09
CA ASP A 436 4.03 -25.22 -13.93
C ASP A 436 3.19 -25.28 -12.66
N TYR A 437 3.64 -26.02 -11.65
CA TYR A 437 3.15 -25.97 -10.27
C TYR A 437 4.19 -25.22 -9.44
N ILE A 438 3.74 -24.27 -8.63
CA ILE A 438 4.57 -23.42 -7.79
C ILE A 438 3.96 -23.41 -6.40
N GLU A 439 4.75 -23.72 -5.38
CA GLU A 439 4.40 -23.67 -3.96
C GLU A 439 5.37 -22.70 -3.27
N ILE A 440 4.84 -21.82 -2.43
CA ILE A 440 5.57 -20.79 -1.70
C ILE A 440 5.09 -20.80 -0.25
N GLU A 441 5.98 -21.17 0.66
CA GLU A 441 5.78 -21.03 2.10
C GLU A 441 6.53 -19.79 2.58
N LEU A 442 5.80 -18.77 3.04
CA LEU A 442 6.35 -17.52 3.55
C LEU A 442 6.16 -17.48 5.08
N ASN A 443 7.27 -17.42 5.80
CA ASN A 443 7.33 -17.37 7.25
C ASN A 443 7.72 -15.95 7.72
N ASP A 444 7.19 -15.54 8.88
CA ASP A 444 7.56 -14.29 9.57
C ASP A 444 7.35 -13.02 8.72
N TYR A 445 6.33 -13.02 7.84
CA TYR A 445 6.06 -11.89 6.96
C TYR A 445 5.74 -10.62 7.76
N VAL A 446 6.29 -9.48 7.34
CA VAL A 446 6.10 -8.22 8.06
C VAL A 446 4.76 -7.63 7.66
N THR A 447 3.88 -7.48 8.65
CA THR A 447 2.56 -6.87 8.46
C THR A 447 2.14 -6.09 9.70
N SER A 448 1.06 -5.34 9.60
CA SER A 448 0.45 -4.63 10.72
C SER A 448 -0.97 -5.09 10.95
N PHE A 449 -1.32 -5.27 12.22
CA PHE A 449 -2.69 -5.60 12.63
C PHE A 449 -3.37 -4.40 13.28
N SER A 450 -4.67 -4.27 13.03
CA SER A 450 -5.54 -3.35 13.78
C SER A 450 -5.68 -3.81 15.23
N LEU A 451 -6.17 -2.92 16.11
CA LEU A 451 -6.44 -3.29 17.50
C LEU A 451 -7.43 -4.46 17.59
N THR A 452 -8.48 -4.48 16.76
CA THR A 452 -9.42 -5.62 16.67
C THR A 452 -8.67 -6.92 16.37
N GLN A 453 -7.88 -6.96 15.29
CA GLN A 453 -7.18 -8.17 14.88
C GLN A 453 -6.15 -8.64 15.91
N ASN A 454 -5.44 -7.71 16.57
CA ASN A 454 -4.54 -8.04 17.67
C ASN A 454 -5.29 -8.71 18.83
N MET A 455 -6.46 -8.20 19.19
CA MET A 455 -7.27 -8.81 20.25
C MET A 455 -7.79 -10.18 19.80
N GLU A 456 -8.31 -10.32 18.57
CA GLU A 456 -8.75 -11.61 18.04
C GLU A 456 -7.62 -12.63 17.99
N ALA A 457 -6.42 -12.24 17.53
CA ALA A 457 -5.25 -13.12 17.50
C ALA A 457 -4.67 -13.43 18.90
N CYS A 458 -5.07 -12.69 19.94
CA CYS A 458 -4.79 -13.06 21.31
C CYS A 458 -5.78 -14.12 21.83
N TYR A 459 -7.09 -13.96 21.57
CA TYR A 459 -8.13 -14.80 22.20
C TYR A 459 -8.59 -15.99 21.35
N ASP A 460 -8.41 -16.01 20.03
CA ASP A 460 -8.97 -17.05 19.14
C ASP A 460 -8.09 -18.30 19.03
N TYR A 461 -6.87 -18.25 19.56
CA TYR A 461 -5.88 -19.31 19.42
C TYR A 461 -5.60 -20.01 20.76
N GLU A 462 -5.26 -21.30 20.71
CA GLU A 462 -4.93 -22.10 21.89
C GLU A 462 -3.63 -21.67 22.58
N THR A 463 -2.82 -20.83 21.93
CA THR A 463 -1.55 -20.30 22.44
C THR A 463 -1.72 -19.27 23.54
N TYR A 464 -2.93 -18.76 23.78
CA TYR A 464 -3.23 -17.83 24.87
C TYR A 464 -2.72 -18.32 26.25
N PRO A 465 -2.14 -17.44 27.09
CA PRO A 465 -1.85 -16.02 26.85
C PRO A 465 -0.46 -15.79 26.22
N ASN A 466 0.25 -16.84 25.80
CA ASN A 466 1.66 -16.78 25.38
C ASN A 466 1.80 -16.46 23.90
N SER A 467 1.10 -15.42 23.45
CA SER A 467 1.11 -14.94 22.07
C SER A 467 1.58 -13.49 22.05
N GLN A 468 2.40 -13.11 21.04
CA GLN A 468 2.87 -11.73 20.88
C GLN A 468 1.71 -10.73 20.75
N PHE A 469 0.54 -11.19 20.29
CA PHE A 469 -0.66 -10.39 20.15
C PHE A 469 -1.27 -10.01 21.50
N CYS A 470 -1.13 -10.84 22.54
CA CYS A 470 -1.64 -10.54 23.88
C CYS A 470 -0.85 -9.43 24.60
N ASP A 471 0.41 -9.22 24.22
CA ASP A 471 1.25 -8.14 24.75
C ASP A 471 1.02 -6.79 24.03
N SER A 472 0.21 -6.77 22.96
CA SER A 472 -0.03 -5.58 22.13
C SER A 472 -1.07 -4.61 22.70
N PHE A 473 -1.79 -4.98 23.76
CA PHE A 473 -2.75 -4.11 24.44
C PHE A 473 -2.75 -4.37 25.94
N THR A 474 -3.26 -3.43 26.71
CA THR A 474 -3.40 -3.57 28.16
C THR A 474 -4.82 -3.27 28.61
N ARG A 475 -5.32 -4.11 29.52
CA ARG A 475 -6.61 -3.92 30.19
C ARG A 475 -6.40 -3.40 31.61
N ASP A 476 -7.33 -2.58 32.08
CA ASP A 476 -7.35 -2.15 33.48
C ASP A 476 -8.08 -3.14 34.41
N ALA A 477 -8.34 -2.75 35.65
CA ALA A 477 -9.00 -3.60 36.64
C ALA A 477 -10.49 -3.88 36.34
N ASP A 478 -11.10 -3.08 35.48
CA ASP A 478 -12.48 -3.26 35.00
C ASP A 478 -12.51 -3.98 33.63
N PHE A 479 -11.36 -4.49 33.18
CA PHE A 479 -11.11 -5.18 31.89
C PHE A 479 -11.18 -4.28 30.66
N GLU A 480 -11.21 -2.96 30.84
CA GLU A 480 -11.27 -2.01 29.73
C GLU A 480 -9.88 -1.80 29.10
N VAL A 481 -9.82 -1.69 27.77
CA VAL A 481 -8.58 -1.40 27.06
C VAL A 481 -8.16 0.05 27.34
N VAL A 482 -7.00 0.23 27.97
CA VAL A 482 -6.49 1.56 28.37
C VAL A 482 -5.26 2.00 27.58
N ASP A 483 -4.54 1.07 26.97
CA ASP A 483 -3.40 1.35 26.09
C ASP A 483 -3.25 0.22 25.07
N PHE A 484 -2.68 0.54 23.91
CA PHE A 484 -2.35 -0.44 22.89
C PHE A 484 -1.19 0.02 22.00
N ALA A 485 -0.53 -0.95 21.38
CA ALA A 485 0.46 -0.74 20.33
C ALA A 485 -0.03 -1.46 19.06
N THR A 486 -0.20 -0.70 17.99
CA THR A 486 -0.30 -1.26 16.63
C THR A 486 0.96 -0.91 15.84
N GLY A 487 1.24 -1.64 14.78
CA GLY A 487 2.44 -1.41 13.99
C GLY A 487 2.91 -2.69 13.35
N LEU A 488 4.09 -2.64 12.76
CA LEU A 488 4.64 -3.76 12.04
C LEU A 488 5.21 -4.81 13.01
N ILE A 489 4.85 -6.05 12.78
CA ILE A 489 5.39 -7.24 13.47
C ILE A 489 5.77 -8.29 12.43
N ASN A 490 6.67 -9.20 12.79
CA ASN A 490 6.82 -10.46 12.07
C ASN A 490 5.64 -11.34 12.44
N ALA A 491 4.78 -11.58 11.47
CA ALA A 491 3.57 -12.36 11.64
C ALA A 491 3.70 -13.68 10.90
N GLY A 492 3.16 -14.70 11.53
CA GLY A 492 2.47 -15.75 10.83
C GLY A 492 3.23 -16.58 9.81
N LEU A 493 2.40 -17.33 9.08
CA LEU A 493 2.75 -18.23 7.99
C LEU A 493 1.75 -17.96 6.86
N ILE A 494 2.24 -17.77 5.65
CA ILE A 494 1.43 -17.81 4.43
C ILE A 494 1.89 -19.02 3.63
N ASP A 495 0.96 -19.89 3.27
CA ASP A 495 1.19 -21.04 2.42
C ASP A 495 0.38 -20.85 1.14
N PHE A 496 1.06 -20.79 0.00
CA PHE A 496 0.47 -20.51 -1.30
C PHE A 496 0.90 -21.52 -2.34
N ALA A 497 -0.04 -22.07 -3.10
CA ALA A 497 0.26 -22.87 -4.27
C ALA A 497 -0.59 -22.51 -5.48
N THR A 498 0.00 -22.62 -6.66
CA THR A 498 -0.65 -22.29 -7.93
C THR A 498 -0.20 -23.18 -9.08
N TYR A 499 -1.14 -23.43 -10.00
CA TYR A 499 -0.84 -23.97 -11.33
C TYR A 499 -0.86 -22.85 -12.36
N VAL A 500 0.20 -22.76 -13.17
CA VAL A 500 0.29 -21.85 -14.32
C VAL A 500 0.30 -22.65 -15.60
N TYR A 501 -0.70 -22.44 -16.44
CA TYR A 501 -0.85 -23.07 -17.75
C TYR A 501 -0.59 -22.05 -18.85
N LYS A 502 0.12 -22.47 -19.91
CA LYS A 502 0.38 -21.67 -21.10
C LYS A 502 0.15 -22.48 -22.36
N ALA A 503 -0.49 -21.88 -23.35
CA ALA A 503 -0.60 -22.39 -24.70
C ALA A 503 -0.36 -21.27 -25.71
N ASP A 504 0.70 -21.39 -26.50
CA ASP A 504 1.00 -20.50 -27.61
C ASP A 504 0.83 -21.26 -28.93
N PHE A 505 -0.10 -20.80 -29.76
CA PHE A 505 -0.32 -21.36 -31.09
C PHE A 505 -0.12 -20.28 -32.15
N ALA A 506 0.92 -20.43 -32.98
CA ALA A 506 1.23 -19.48 -34.05
C ALA A 506 1.21 -20.19 -35.40
N PHE A 507 0.62 -19.56 -36.41
CA PHE A 507 0.46 -20.17 -37.73
C PHE A 507 0.32 -19.13 -38.84
N ASP A 508 0.68 -19.52 -40.07
CA ASP A 508 0.34 -18.75 -41.26
C ASP A 508 -1.13 -19.01 -41.65
N VAL A 509 -1.89 -17.93 -41.90
CA VAL A 509 -3.33 -18.04 -42.18
C VAL A 509 -3.58 -18.76 -43.52
N SER A 510 -2.66 -18.63 -44.47
CA SER A 510 -2.67 -19.36 -45.75
C SER A 510 -2.45 -20.86 -45.58
N GLU A 511 -1.62 -21.26 -44.61
CA GLU A 511 -1.38 -22.66 -44.24
C GLU A 511 -2.65 -23.27 -43.64
N MET A 512 -3.27 -22.59 -42.66
CA MET A 512 -4.56 -22.99 -42.09
C MET A 512 -5.63 -23.13 -43.19
N ALA A 513 -5.76 -22.13 -44.06
CA ALA A 513 -6.74 -22.16 -45.14
C ALA A 513 -6.50 -23.34 -46.10
N SER A 514 -5.23 -23.64 -46.40
CA SER A 514 -4.87 -24.80 -47.21
C SER A 514 -5.22 -26.12 -46.53
N TRP A 515 -4.93 -26.23 -45.23
CA TRP A 515 -5.24 -27.41 -44.43
C TRP A 515 -6.75 -27.67 -44.35
N VAL A 516 -7.56 -26.66 -44.05
CA VAL A 516 -9.03 -26.78 -43.94
C VAL A 516 -9.68 -27.07 -45.29
N SER A 517 -9.28 -26.35 -46.34
CA SER A 517 -9.88 -26.49 -47.67
C SER A 517 -9.43 -27.74 -48.42
N ARG A 518 -8.28 -28.32 -48.04
CA ARG A 518 -7.54 -29.35 -48.80
C ARG A 518 -7.12 -28.90 -50.20
N GLU A 519 -7.12 -27.60 -50.44
CA GLU A 519 -6.63 -26.97 -51.67
C GLU A 519 -5.39 -26.12 -51.35
N ASN A 520 -4.48 -25.95 -52.31
CA ASN A 520 -3.29 -25.14 -52.10
C ASN A 520 -3.64 -23.64 -52.18
N VAL A 521 -3.71 -22.96 -51.03
CA VAL A 521 -3.98 -21.53 -50.92
C VAL A 521 -2.64 -20.76 -50.94
N ALA A 522 -2.22 -20.33 -52.14
CA ALA A 522 -0.94 -19.64 -52.34
C ALA A 522 -0.99 -18.12 -52.07
N MET A 523 -2.12 -17.58 -51.61
CA MET A 523 -2.23 -16.15 -51.28
C MET A 523 -1.67 -15.87 -49.89
N ASP A 524 -0.88 -14.80 -49.74
CA ASP A 524 -0.45 -14.33 -48.44
C ASP A 524 -1.64 -13.73 -47.68
N LEU A 525 -2.01 -14.38 -46.57
CA LEU A 525 -3.08 -13.97 -45.67
C LEU A 525 -2.54 -13.44 -44.33
N GLY A 526 -1.22 -13.34 -44.19
CA GLY A 526 -0.55 -13.00 -42.94
C GLY A 526 -0.41 -14.18 -41.98
N SER A 527 0.12 -13.89 -40.80
CA SER A 527 0.26 -14.81 -39.68
C SER A 527 -0.72 -14.47 -38.58
N MET A 528 -1.08 -15.49 -37.79
CA MET A 528 -1.94 -15.37 -36.62
C MET A 528 -1.29 -16.06 -35.44
N ALA A 529 -1.45 -15.50 -34.24
CA ALA A 529 -1.06 -16.14 -33.01
C ALA A 529 -2.23 -16.10 -32.01
N VAL A 530 -2.46 -17.21 -31.34
CA VAL A 530 -3.37 -17.32 -30.20
C VAL A 530 -2.51 -17.65 -28.99
N ARG A 531 -2.52 -16.78 -27.99
CA ARG A 531 -1.80 -16.99 -26.74
C ARG A 531 -2.81 -17.10 -25.64
N TRP A 532 -2.68 -18.14 -24.84
CA TRP A 532 -3.53 -18.37 -23.69
C TRP A 532 -2.65 -18.63 -22.48
N ARG A 533 -2.96 -17.94 -21.39
CA ARG A 533 -2.37 -18.18 -20.08
C ARG A 533 -3.48 -18.27 -19.07
N ALA A 534 -3.42 -19.28 -18.21
CA ALA A 534 -4.30 -19.40 -17.06
C ALA A 534 -3.48 -19.65 -15.80
N THR A 535 -3.90 -19.03 -14.71
CA THR A 535 -3.39 -19.29 -13.38
C THR A 535 -4.54 -19.79 -12.54
N GLN A 536 -4.32 -20.91 -11.86
CA GLN A 536 -5.24 -21.47 -10.89
C GLN A 536 -4.58 -21.39 -9.51
N GLU A 537 -5.20 -20.69 -8.59
CA GLU A 537 -4.83 -20.78 -7.18
C GLU A 537 -5.31 -22.14 -6.64
N ASP A 538 -4.37 -22.98 -6.19
CA ASP A 538 -4.68 -24.26 -5.56
C ASP A 538 -5.06 -24.02 -4.10
N PHE A 539 -4.24 -23.23 -3.40
CA PHE A 539 -4.59 -22.65 -2.11
C PHE A 539 -3.80 -21.36 -1.84
N PHE A 540 -4.39 -20.46 -1.06
CA PHE A 540 -3.77 -19.31 -0.42
C PHE A 540 -4.25 -19.32 1.02
N ALA A 541 -3.41 -19.83 1.93
CA ALA A 541 -3.74 -19.97 3.33
C ALA A 541 -2.83 -19.09 4.18
N SER A 542 -3.38 -18.56 5.27
CA SER A 542 -2.63 -17.77 6.23
C SER A 542 -2.95 -18.18 7.66
N ALA A 543 -1.97 -18.03 8.54
CA ALA A 543 -2.08 -18.24 9.97
C ALA A 543 -1.29 -17.16 10.70
N ASP A 544 -1.97 -16.15 11.25
CA ASP A 544 -1.32 -15.04 11.96
C ASP A 544 -0.50 -15.51 13.18
N SER A 545 -0.90 -16.65 13.78
CA SER A 545 -0.20 -17.29 14.90
C SER A 545 1.17 -17.87 14.54
N GLY A 546 1.43 -18.10 13.24
CA GLY A 546 2.64 -18.77 12.74
C GLY A 546 2.58 -20.29 12.85
N ALA A 547 1.49 -20.86 13.36
CA ALA A 547 1.33 -22.30 13.49
C ALA A 547 0.64 -22.89 12.24
N ALA A 548 1.22 -23.94 11.64
CA ALA A 548 0.65 -24.59 10.46
C ALA A 548 -0.75 -25.19 10.71
N GLU A 549 -1.04 -25.61 11.94
CA GLU A 549 -2.37 -26.08 12.35
C GLU A 549 -3.45 -24.99 12.33
N ASP A 550 -3.03 -23.72 12.24
CA ASP A 550 -3.93 -22.59 12.19
C ASP A 550 -4.22 -22.05 10.77
N LEU A 551 -3.61 -22.65 9.74
CA LEU A 551 -3.78 -22.20 8.36
C LEU A 551 -5.26 -22.25 7.94
N SER A 552 -5.77 -21.10 7.48
CA SER A 552 -7.10 -20.97 6.89
C SER A 552 -6.97 -20.47 5.46
N SER A 553 -7.58 -21.19 4.51
CA SER A 553 -7.54 -20.85 3.09
C SER A 553 -8.56 -19.76 2.75
N ALA A 554 -8.10 -18.76 1.99
CA ALA A 554 -8.91 -17.70 1.40
C ALA A 554 -9.16 -17.93 -0.10
N THR A 555 -8.85 -19.11 -0.63
CA THR A 555 -8.94 -19.37 -2.08
C THR A 555 -10.36 -19.33 -2.61
N GLY A 556 -10.55 -18.58 -3.69
CA GLY A 556 -11.86 -18.31 -4.26
C GLY A 556 -12.64 -17.24 -3.50
N GLN A 557 -12.07 -16.62 -2.47
CA GLN A 557 -12.66 -15.44 -1.83
C GLN A 557 -12.48 -14.20 -2.73
N PHE A 558 -13.36 -13.21 -2.58
CA PHE A 558 -13.19 -11.91 -3.21
C PHE A 558 -11.79 -11.33 -2.92
N GLY A 559 -11.04 -11.03 -3.98
CA GLY A 559 -9.64 -10.62 -3.91
C GLY A 559 -8.62 -11.74 -4.13
N ASN A 560 -9.01 -13.01 -3.97
CA ASN A 560 -8.21 -14.22 -4.17
C ASN A 560 -8.93 -15.15 -5.17
N ASP A 561 -9.08 -14.69 -6.42
CA ASP A 561 -9.79 -15.44 -7.46
C ASP A 561 -9.14 -16.81 -7.68
N GLU A 562 -9.94 -17.89 -7.64
CA GLU A 562 -9.42 -19.23 -7.90
C GLU A 562 -8.81 -19.33 -9.31
N TRP A 563 -9.43 -18.68 -10.31
CA TRP A 563 -8.90 -18.63 -11.67
C TRP A 563 -8.85 -17.22 -12.23
N PHE A 564 -7.71 -16.92 -12.85
CA PHE A 564 -7.59 -15.81 -13.78
C PHE A 564 -6.83 -16.23 -15.03
N TYR A 565 -7.34 -15.83 -16.18
CA TYR A 565 -6.75 -16.18 -17.46
C TYR A 565 -6.86 -15.05 -18.46
N ASP A 566 -5.86 -14.99 -19.34
CA ASP A 566 -5.83 -14.05 -20.45
C ASP A 566 -5.64 -14.79 -21.77
N THR A 567 -6.42 -14.35 -22.77
CA THR A 567 -6.38 -14.91 -24.12
C THR A 567 -6.11 -13.78 -25.11
N SER A 568 -4.96 -13.80 -25.78
CA SER A 568 -4.66 -12.89 -26.88
C SER A 568 -4.83 -13.58 -28.23
N VAL A 569 -5.39 -12.82 -29.18
CA VAL A 569 -5.46 -13.18 -30.58
C VAL A 569 -4.80 -12.07 -31.38
N GLU A 570 -3.75 -12.41 -32.10
CA GLU A 570 -2.89 -11.50 -32.84
C GLU A 570 -2.91 -11.87 -34.32
N TRP A 571 -2.92 -10.87 -35.19
CA TRP A 571 -2.83 -11.04 -36.63
C TRP A 571 -1.87 -10.02 -37.22
N ALA A 572 -0.95 -10.49 -38.07
CA ALA A 572 0.02 -9.64 -38.75
C ALA A 572 0.01 -9.91 -40.24
N LYS A 573 -0.09 -8.86 -41.06
CA LYS A 573 0.00 -8.96 -42.52
C LYS A 573 0.69 -7.76 -43.13
N GLY A 574 1.84 -7.99 -43.74
CA GLY A 574 2.69 -6.92 -44.27
C GLY A 574 3.00 -5.91 -43.16
N ASN A 575 2.59 -4.66 -43.34
CA ASN A 575 2.83 -3.60 -42.38
C ASN A 575 1.77 -3.50 -41.27
N TRP A 576 0.70 -4.30 -41.32
CA TRP A 576 -0.38 -4.26 -40.34
C TRP A 576 -0.18 -5.28 -39.23
N TYR A 577 -0.50 -4.87 -38.00
CA TYR A 577 -0.60 -5.71 -36.83
C TYR A 577 -1.91 -5.40 -36.11
N VAL A 578 -2.69 -6.41 -35.75
CA VAL A 578 -3.96 -6.27 -35.03
C VAL A 578 -3.97 -7.27 -33.90
N TRP A 579 -4.46 -6.87 -32.73
CA TRP A 579 -4.59 -7.78 -31.61
C TRP A 579 -5.85 -7.48 -30.79
N VAL A 580 -6.39 -8.51 -30.15
CA VAL A 580 -7.45 -8.45 -29.14
C VAL A 580 -7.05 -9.36 -27.99
N GLN A 581 -7.28 -8.92 -26.76
CA GLN A 581 -7.02 -9.69 -25.55
C GLN A 581 -8.25 -9.68 -24.64
N GLY A 582 -8.74 -10.85 -24.27
CA GLY A 582 -9.72 -11.02 -23.19
C GLY A 582 -9.00 -11.34 -21.87
N ASN A 583 -9.37 -10.66 -20.79
CA ASN A 583 -8.86 -10.89 -19.44
C ASN A 583 -10.04 -11.30 -18.56
N SER A 584 -10.00 -12.52 -18.02
CA SER A 584 -11.13 -13.15 -17.33
C SER A 584 -10.79 -13.51 -15.89
N ARG A 585 -11.81 -13.44 -15.02
CA ARG A 585 -11.79 -13.90 -13.62
C ARG A 585 -12.94 -14.88 -13.38
N SER A 586 -12.76 -15.88 -12.53
CA SER A 586 -13.77 -16.94 -12.30
C SER A 586 -14.99 -16.54 -11.48
N GLY A 587 -14.91 -15.46 -10.70
CA GLY A 587 -15.86 -15.24 -9.61
C GLY A 587 -15.49 -16.09 -8.40
N GLY A 588 -16.32 -16.03 -7.35
CA GLY A 588 -16.01 -16.68 -6.08
C GLY A 588 -17.01 -16.37 -4.98
N VAL A 589 -16.61 -16.59 -3.73
CA VAL A 589 -17.38 -16.25 -2.53
C VAL A 589 -16.93 -14.89 -1.98
N ILE A 590 -17.85 -14.15 -1.35
CA ILE A 590 -17.52 -12.82 -0.81
C ILE A 590 -16.57 -12.92 0.39
N ASP A 591 -16.89 -13.79 1.34
CA ASP A 591 -16.08 -14.09 2.52
C ASP A 591 -16.28 -15.56 2.92
N ILE A 592 -15.19 -16.32 3.01
CA ILE A 592 -15.21 -17.73 3.44
C ILE A 592 -15.50 -17.85 4.93
N ASN A 593 -15.10 -16.85 5.73
CA ASN A 593 -15.21 -16.85 7.19
C ASN A 593 -16.40 -16.02 7.71
N ARG A 594 -17.41 -15.81 6.85
CA ARG A 594 -18.64 -15.07 7.17
C ARG A 594 -19.24 -15.50 8.51
N GLN A 595 -19.52 -14.52 9.37
CA GLN A 595 -20.03 -14.73 10.72
C GLN A 595 -21.57 -14.72 10.80
N PHE A 596 -22.24 -13.99 9.90
CA PHE A 596 -23.70 -13.85 9.90
C PHE A 596 -24.32 -14.16 8.53
N ASP A 597 -25.54 -14.69 8.52
CA ASP A 597 -26.27 -14.98 7.28
C ASP A 597 -26.68 -13.74 6.49
N ASP A 598 -26.64 -12.56 7.10
CA ASP A 598 -26.99 -11.26 6.53
C ASP A 598 -25.84 -10.25 6.62
N GLU A 599 -24.60 -10.73 6.78
CA GLU A 599 -23.40 -9.90 6.86
C GLU A 599 -23.20 -9.04 5.60
N TYR A 600 -23.47 -9.64 4.44
CA TYR A 600 -23.42 -8.97 3.14
C TYR A 600 -24.81 -8.97 2.52
N LEU A 601 -25.35 -7.77 2.32
CA LEU A 601 -26.66 -7.57 1.71
C LEU A 601 -26.51 -6.95 0.32
N GLY A 602 -27.20 -7.56 -0.64
CA GLY A 602 -27.42 -7.02 -1.97
C GLY A 602 -28.18 -5.70 -1.96
N TYR A 603 -28.16 -4.98 -3.08
CA TYR A 603 -28.98 -3.76 -3.24
C TYR A 603 -30.49 -4.03 -3.14
N ASP A 604 -30.91 -5.27 -3.40
CA ASP A 604 -32.27 -5.75 -3.22
C ASP A 604 -32.62 -6.08 -1.75
N GLY A 605 -31.64 -5.97 -0.85
CA GLY A 605 -31.73 -6.25 0.58
C GLY A 605 -31.69 -7.74 0.93
N ASN A 606 -31.40 -8.63 -0.02
CA ASN A 606 -31.21 -10.05 0.23
C ASN A 606 -29.74 -10.36 0.51
N PRO A 607 -29.44 -11.37 1.34
CA PRO A 607 -28.07 -11.81 1.53
C PRO A 607 -27.40 -12.26 0.22
N ILE A 608 -26.14 -11.87 0.06
CA ILE A 608 -25.28 -12.28 -1.04
C ILE A 608 -24.04 -12.98 -0.49
N PHE A 609 -23.61 -14.04 -1.16
CA PHE A 609 -22.51 -14.90 -0.68
C PHE A 609 -21.46 -15.17 -1.75
N GLU A 610 -21.81 -14.94 -3.01
CA GLU A 610 -20.99 -15.21 -4.18
C GLU A 610 -20.99 -13.98 -5.08
N PHE A 611 -19.93 -13.83 -5.87
CA PHE A 611 -19.82 -12.83 -6.93
C PHE A 611 -19.49 -13.52 -8.24
N ASP A 612 -20.00 -12.96 -9.33
CA ASP A 612 -19.88 -13.54 -10.66
C ASP A 612 -18.50 -13.24 -11.27
N GLY A 613 -17.99 -14.20 -12.04
CA GLY A 613 -16.81 -14.00 -12.87
C GLY A 613 -17.10 -13.08 -14.06
N TYR A 614 -16.11 -12.31 -14.49
CA TYR A 614 -16.24 -11.34 -15.57
C TYR A 614 -15.08 -11.42 -16.56
N THR A 615 -15.26 -10.82 -17.74
CA THR A 615 -14.20 -10.72 -18.76
C THR A 615 -14.15 -9.34 -19.39
N THR A 616 -12.98 -8.70 -19.38
CA THR A 616 -12.75 -7.41 -20.04
C THR A 616 -11.92 -7.60 -21.31
N TYR A 617 -12.15 -6.75 -22.31
CA TYR A 617 -11.48 -6.85 -23.61
C TYR A 617 -10.65 -5.61 -23.91
N ASN A 618 -9.39 -5.83 -24.29
CA ASN A 618 -8.49 -4.82 -24.83
C ASN A 618 -8.15 -5.18 -26.27
N GLY A 619 -7.69 -4.21 -27.07
CA GLY A 619 -7.20 -4.49 -28.41
C GLY A 619 -6.45 -3.34 -29.02
N GLY A 620 -5.89 -3.54 -30.20
CA GLY A 620 -5.15 -2.50 -30.88
C GLY A 620 -4.82 -2.81 -32.32
N VAL A 621 -4.46 -1.75 -33.04
CA VAL A 621 -4.03 -1.80 -34.43
C VAL A 621 -2.71 -1.03 -34.55
N GLY A 622 -1.68 -1.70 -35.06
CA GLY A 622 -0.38 -1.16 -35.40
C GLY A 622 -0.16 -1.12 -36.91
N TYR A 623 0.57 -0.12 -37.37
CA TYR A 623 1.06 0.00 -38.74
C TYR A 623 2.53 0.42 -38.76
N THR A 624 3.36 -0.38 -39.42
CA THR A 624 4.77 -0.05 -39.70
C THR A 624 4.83 0.81 -40.95
N VAL A 625 5.12 2.10 -40.79
CA VAL A 625 5.20 3.03 -41.92
C VAL A 625 6.49 2.79 -42.72
N ASN A 626 7.60 2.58 -41.99
CA ASN A 626 8.92 2.20 -42.48
C ASN A 626 9.72 1.57 -41.32
N ASP A 627 10.98 1.19 -41.57
CA ASP A 627 11.84 0.49 -40.60
C ASP A 627 12.05 1.28 -39.29
N ASP A 628 11.94 2.61 -39.35
CA ASP A 628 12.20 3.52 -38.25
C ASP A 628 10.93 4.01 -37.56
N THR A 629 9.77 3.89 -38.22
CA THR A 629 8.52 4.54 -37.80
C THR A 629 7.37 3.55 -37.70
N THR A 630 6.81 3.44 -36.49
CA THR A 630 5.59 2.67 -36.23
C THR A 630 4.51 3.54 -35.61
N VAL A 631 3.27 3.35 -36.06
CA VAL A 631 2.07 4.00 -35.51
C VAL A 631 1.21 2.92 -34.87
N ARG A 632 0.67 3.17 -33.67
CA ARG A 632 -0.22 2.24 -32.97
C ARG A 632 -1.41 2.98 -32.40
N VAL A 633 -2.58 2.36 -32.47
CA VAL A 633 -3.80 2.79 -31.78
C VAL A 633 -4.25 1.63 -30.89
N ASN A 634 -4.26 1.85 -29.59
CA ASN A 634 -4.69 0.89 -28.58
C ASN A 634 -6.05 1.32 -28.02
N PHE A 635 -6.90 0.34 -27.79
CA PHE A 635 -8.22 0.46 -27.20
C PHE A 635 -8.22 -0.34 -25.90
N TYR A 636 -8.41 0.34 -24.79
CA TYR A 636 -8.62 -0.29 -23.50
C TYR A 636 -10.11 -0.33 -23.21
N ASN A 637 -10.58 -1.45 -22.66
CA ASN A 637 -11.99 -1.66 -22.36
C ASN A 637 -12.89 -1.46 -23.60
N LEU A 638 -12.70 -2.31 -24.60
CA LEU A 638 -13.43 -2.29 -25.88
C LEU A 638 -14.95 -2.37 -25.70
N MET A 639 -15.41 -3.05 -24.64
CA MET A 639 -16.83 -3.20 -24.34
C MET A 639 -17.43 -2.00 -23.59
N ASP A 640 -16.59 -1.06 -23.14
CA ASP A 640 -17.00 0.13 -22.39
C ASP A 640 -17.65 -0.19 -21.04
N TYR A 641 -17.18 -1.28 -20.41
CA TYR A 641 -17.63 -1.71 -19.10
C TYR A 641 -17.17 -0.74 -18.02
N ASP A 642 -18.10 -0.04 -17.37
CA ASP A 642 -17.75 0.96 -16.35
C ASP A 642 -17.95 0.46 -14.91
N GLY A 643 -18.53 -0.73 -14.75
CA GLY A 643 -18.79 -1.35 -13.45
C GLY A 643 -20.25 -1.41 -13.05
N PHE A 644 -21.13 -0.70 -13.78
CA PHE A 644 -22.56 -0.63 -13.48
C PHE A 644 -23.41 -1.59 -14.32
N GLU A 645 -22.78 -2.41 -15.15
CA GLU A 645 -23.46 -3.42 -15.95
C GLU A 645 -23.85 -4.64 -15.10
N ASP A 646 -25.07 -4.64 -14.57
CA ASP A 646 -25.65 -5.75 -13.78
C ASP A 646 -25.63 -7.12 -14.50
N ASP A 647 -25.48 -7.15 -15.83
CA ASP A 647 -25.37 -8.38 -16.62
C ASP A 647 -23.93 -8.91 -16.77
N VAL A 648 -22.95 -8.16 -16.27
CA VAL A 648 -21.52 -8.48 -16.38
C VAL A 648 -20.83 -8.48 -15.02
N PHE A 649 -21.16 -7.53 -14.15
CA PHE A 649 -20.61 -7.42 -12.81
C PHE A 649 -21.70 -7.58 -11.76
N THR A 650 -21.34 -8.22 -10.66
CA THR A 650 -22.14 -8.17 -9.43
C THR A 650 -22.13 -6.72 -8.93
N PRO A 651 -23.29 -6.02 -8.87
CA PRO A 651 -23.33 -4.60 -8.51
C PRO A 651 -22.69 -4.29 -7.16
N GLU A 652 -22.71 -5.26 -6.24
CA GLU A 652 -22.16 -5.14 -4.90
C GLU A 652 -20.64 -5.23 -4.83
N ALA A 653 -19.98 -5.68 -5.89
CA ALA A 653 -18.52 -5.76 -5.94
C ALA A 653 -17.83 -4.38 -6.09
N ASP A 654 -18.61 -3.30 -6.28
CA ASP A 654 -18.15 -1.90 -6.44
C ASP A 654 -16.92 -1.77 -7.37
N LEU A 655 -16.97 -2.50 -8.48
CA LEU A 655 -15.88 -2.55 -9.44
C LEU A 655 -15.91 -1.33 -10.34
N LEU A 656 -15.16 -0.28 -10.00
CA LEU A 656 -15.06 0.90 -10.85
C LEU A 656 -13.96 0.74 -11.90
N PHE A 657 -14.38 0.59 -13.16
CA PHE A 657 -13.46 0.60 -14.29
C PHE A 657 -13.46 1.97 -14.94
N VAL A 658 -12.29 2.35 -15.48
CA VAL A 658 -12.31 3.44 -16.46
C VAL A 658 -12.97 2.89 -17.72
N GLY A 659 -14.01 3.59 -18.21
CA GLY A 659 -14.66 3.30 -19.48
C GLY A 659 -13.67 3.33 -20.65
N ARG A 660 -14.18 3.14 -21.87
CA ARG A 660 -13.36 2.93 -23.06
C ARG A 660 -12.33 4.03 -23.26
N GLN A 661 -11.06 3.62 -23.32
CA GLN A 661 -9.94 4.54 -23.60
C GLN A 661 -9.33 4.24 -24.96
N VAL A 662 -8.92 5.30 -25.66
CA VAL A 662 -8.18 5.20 -26.92
C VAL A 662 -6.86 5.92 -26.76
N ASN A 663 -5.77 5.20 -26.96
CA ASN A 663 -4.41 5.73 -26.95
C ASN A 663 -3.81 5.59 -28.36
N ALA A 664 -3.27 6.68 -28.90
CA ALA A 664 -2.49 6.65 -30.13
C ALA A 664 -1.03 7.01 -29.84
N SER A 665 -0.11 6.21 -30.37
CA SER A 665 1.33 6.43 -30.21
C SER A 665 2.06 6.34 -31.55
N VAL A 666 3.14 7.12 -31.66
CA VAL A 666 4.07 7.07 -32.78
C VAL A 666 5.46 6.86 -32.20
N ASN A 667 6.13 5.79 -32.62
CA ASN A 667 7.52 5.51 -32.25
C ASN A 667 8.40 5.76 -33.47
N VAL A 668 9.39 6.64 -33.32
CA VAL A 668 10.41 6.94 -34.35
C VAL A 668 11.78 6.63 -33.76
N ARG A 669 12.52 5.74 -34.40
CA ARG A 669 13.92 5.40 -34.08
C ARG A 669 14.84 6.11 -35.07
N PHE A 670 16.02 6.55 -34.62
CA PHE A 670 16.99 7.26 -35.46
C PHE A 670 18.41 6.82 -35.13
#